data_AF-A0A265V0F6-F1
#
_entry.id   AF-A0A265V0F6-F1
#
_cell.length_a   1.000
_cell.length_b   1.000
_cell.length_c   1.000
_cell.angle_alpha   90.00
_cell.angle_beta   90.00
_cell.angle_gamma   90.00
#
_symmetry.space_group_name_H-M   'P 1'
#
loop_
_entity.id
_entity.type
_entity.pdbx_description
1 polymer ?
#
loop_
_entity_poly.entity_id
_entity_poly.type
_entity_poly.pdbx_seq_one_letter_code
_entity_poly.pdbx_strand_id
1 'polypeptide(L)'
;MKQKLRYVITSLIVFALTLSINAQITLQNSEYNNLLTNYLNDSKIRYNFEDGDISDLYVNNQYDSESTGLTHVYLNQAYQGKRIYNAISSVAIKEGKVFYYGNRFKNNLNDKVNATSPIYTPQGAILKAAVEFELGVIQGLDLIEASGYHYTFTNSGISSQNIPVELVYVSVGNELKLAWDLKIYKFDNSNWWSIRVDAITGEIIEFDDMILTCKFEKVEEHLAHSQDGRASFDFFKEVNYQSSLMVDGSSYNVFPIPVESPNHGNRQIVNNPANPVASPFGWHDTDGNVGAEFTITRGNNVLAKEDTDGLNETGTIGFSPDGGEALNFDFSLDFSLSPIDYQEAAITNLFYMNNMMHDIWFNYGFNERSGNFQATNYTGFGFGNDFVVADGQDGSGLNNANFGTPPDGLNPRMQMFLWSTAGGAASQLNIINGSLAGTYSGVAAAFGEELSSSSSISGALQLVTDTDGDELDFCNELNNPSSLNNRIAIIRRGSCEFGFKVLAAENAGAIGAIVVNNVPDSPIVMGAGAVGNSVTIPSIMVSQTLGESIILALQNGENLNIEIFGPDTSSFVDSNFDNVIIAHEYGHGISNRLTGGPSAVNCLNNDEQMGEGWSDWFGLVMTMTSSDVPENGRGVGTFAISQPTTGQGIRPARYSTDFGVNPATYEDSNFLSQPHGIGFVWATALWDLTWAYIDKYGFDPDLYNGTGGNNRIMQLVIDGLKLQPCQPGFIDGRDALLAADLATTGGVDQCMIWEVFAARGLGFNAVQGSSLDRADQVEDFSLPPSDDPSLANCSSLSAEEFTNGSLRVYPNPTKTELQITSNDNFGEVFITLIDINGRIVYRSQGELFNTISINTSSLRPGLYILNIKGDTVEYNEKIIKN
;
A
#
# COMPACT_ATOMS: atom_id res chain seq x y z
N MET A 1 55.76 10.39 14.94
CA MET A 1 54.99 9.16 15.22
C MET A 1 54.17 9.20 16.55
N LYS A 2 53.78 10.37 17.09
CA LYS A 2 52.91 10.45 18.31
C LYS A 2 51.71 11.40 18.19
N GLN A 3 51.35 11.81 16.96
CA GLN A 3 50.25 12.77 16.70
C GLN A 3 49.13 12.20 15.83
N LYS A 4 49.39 11.21 14.95
CA LYS A 4 48.34 10.52 14.18
C LYS A 4 47.49 9.54 15.01
N LEU A 5 47.94 9.12 16.19
CA LEU A 5 47.24 8.14 17.04
C LEU A 5 46.11 8.74 17.90
N ARG A 6 45.82 10.05 17.77
CA ARG A 6 44.74 10.72 18.51
C ARG A 6 43.46 11.00 17.73
N TYR A 7 43.48 10.86 16.41
CA TYR A 7 42.28 10.99 15.57
C TYR A 7 41.62 9.63 15.25
N VAL A 8 42.43 8.57 15.11
CA VAL A 8 41.93 7.21 14.84
C VAL A 8 41.09 6.64 16.00
N ILE A 9 41.31 7.11 17.23
CA ILE A 9 40.59 6.64 18.43
C ILE A 9 39.27 7.42 18.66
N THR A 10 39.07 8.58 18.00
CA THR A 10 37.84 9.36 18.14
C THR A 10 36.76 8.92 17.13
N SER A 11 37.16 8.60 15.89
CA SER A 11 36.22 8.12 14.85
C SER A 11 35.73 6.69 15.07
N LEU A 12 36.36 5.90 15.94
CA LEU A 12 35.99 4.52 16.26
C LEU A 12 35.07 4.38 17.49
N ILE A 13 34.58 5.49 18.03
CA ILE A 13 33.65 5.54 19.19
C ILE A 13 32.30 6.17 18.81
N VAL A 14 32.19 6.74 17.60
CA VAL A 14 30.94 7.36 17.08
C VAL A 14 30.14 6.41 16.20
N PHE A 15 30.78 5.39 15.60
CA PHE A 15 30.17 4.46 14.65
C PHE A 15 29.65 3.15 15.30
N ALA A 16 29.11 3.26 16.52
CA ALA A 16 28.60 2.13 17.32
C ALA A 16 27.38 2.55 18.16
N LEU A 17 26.58 3.49 17.65
CA LEU A 17 25.51 4.19 18.40
C LEU A 17 24.27 4.50 17.54
N THR A 18 23.92 3.58 16.64
CA THR A 18 22.67 3.61 15.83
C THR A 18 21.78 2.38 16.03
N LEU A 19 22.10 1.52 17.01
CA LEU A 19 21.08 0.75 17.71
C LEU A 19 20.82 1.42 19.07
N SER A 20 20.07 2.52 19.01
CA SER A 20 19.42 3.06 20.20
C SER A 20 18.40 2.03 20.69
N ILE A 21 18.82 1.17 21.62
CA ILE A 21 17.89 0.45 22.49
C ILE A 21 17.19 1.52 23.33
N ASN A 22 16.14 2.11 22.75
CA ASN A 22 15.20 2.96 23.46
C ASN A 22 14.65 2.11 24.60
N ALA A 23 15.11 2.39 25.82
CA ALA A 23 14.68 1.66 27.00
C ALA A 23 13.18 1.87 27.17
N GLN A 24 12.39 0.89 26.70
CA GLN A 24 10.95 1.00 26.56
C GLN A 24 10.36 1.53 27.85
N ILE A 25 9.71 2.70 27.76
CA ILE A 25 9.27 3.43 28.93
C ILE A 25 8.06 2.67 29.46
N THR A 26 8.26 1.90 30.54
CA THR A 26 7.14 1.32 31.29
C THR A 26 6.15 2.43 31.61
N LEU A 27 4.85 2.17 31.50
CA LEU A 27 3.81 3.19 31.70
C LEU A 27 3.99 3.92 33.05
N GLN A 28 4.51 3.22 34.06
CA GLN A 28 4.86 3.75 35.39
C GLN A 28 5.82 4.96 35.35
N ASN A 29 6.70 5.03 34.35
CA ASN A 29 7.70 6.09 34.14
C ASN A 29 7.29 7.14 33.08
N SER A 30 6.17 6.95 32.37
CA SER A 30 5.62 7.98 31.46
C SER A 30 4.92 9.09 32.24
N GLU A 31 4.90 10.30 31.68
CA GLU A 31 4.12 11.42 32.22
C GLU A 31 2.61 11.12 32.26
N TYR A 32 2.12 10.28 31.35
CA TYR A 32 0.72 9.89 31.25
C TYR A 32 0.30 8.77 32.22
N ASN A 33 1.23 8.22 33.02
CA ASN A 33 1.02 7.11 33.96
C ASN A 33 -0.32 7.19 34.71
N ASN A 34 -0.53 8.29 35.45
CA ASN A 34 -1.70 8.45 36.32
C ASN A 34 -3.02 8.52 35.52
N LEU A 35 -2.99 9.11 34.32
CA LEU A 35 -4.18 9.24 33.47
C LEU A 35 -4.59 7.88 32.89
N LEU A 36 -3.61 7.19 32.28
CA LEU A 36 -3.86 5.93 31.57
C LEU A 36 -4.12 4.78 32.54
N THR A 37 -3.38 4.72 33.66
CA THR A 37 -3.64 3.75 34.73
C THR A 37 -5.05 3.91 35.31
N ASN A 38 -5.52 5.14 35.55
CA ASN A 38 -6.89 5.36 36.04
C ASN A 38 -7.93 4.94 34.99
N TYR A 39 -7.78 5.39 33.73
CA TYR A 39 -8.70 5.04 32.64
C TYR A 39 -8.82 3.53 32.42
N LEU A 40 -7.69 2.80 32.44
CA LEU A 40 -7.68 1.35 32.28
C LEU A 40 -8.29 0.62 33.49
N ASN A 41 -8.11 1.13 34.71
CA ASN A 41 -8.79 0.61 35.90
C ASN A 41 -10.31 0.79 35.82
N ASP A 42 -10.78 1.98 35.47
CA ASP A 42 -12.23 2.26 35.28
C ASP A 42 -12.82 1.42 34.13
N SER A 43 -12.02 1.11 33.11
CA SER A 43 -12.43 0.33 31.94
C SER A 43 -12.40 -1.20 32.14
N LYS A 44 -11.93 -1.72 33.29
CA LYS A 44 -11.80 -3.17 33.55
C LYS A 44 -13.06 -3.97 33.26
N ILE A 45 -14.23 -3.45 33.64
CA ILE A 45 -15.52 -4.13 33.44
C ILE A 45 -15.91 -4.17 31.95
N ARG A 46 -15.53 -3.16 31.16
CA ARG A 46 -15.86 -3.08 29.72
C ARG A 46 -15.10 -4.11 28.89
N TYR A 47 -13.80 -4.28 29.15
CA TYR A 47 -12.93 -5.17 28.39
C TYR A 47 -12.67 -6.52 29.10
N ASN A 48 -13.32 -6.75 30.25
CA ASN A 48 -13.12 -7.91 31.12
C ASN A 48 -11.64 -8.11 31.48
N PHE A 49 -10.97 -7.07 32.00
CA PHE A 49 -9.56 -7.15 32.44
C PHE A 49 -9.44 -7.46 33.94
N GLU A 50 -8.50 -8.32 34.29
CA GLU A 50 -8.02 -8.50 35.66
C GLU A 50 -7.03 -7.40 36.09
N ASP A 51 -6.65 -7.39 37.37
CA ASP A 51 -5.55 -6.55 37.88
C ASP A 51 -4.21 -6.86 37.21
N GLY A 52 -3.97 -8.12 36.83
CA GLY A 52 -2.74 -8.55 36.17
C GLY A 52 -2.61 -8.04 34.73
N ASP A 53 -3.71 -8.02 33.98
CA ASP A 53 -3.73 -7.76 32.53
C ASP A 53 -3.23 -6.36 32.16
N ILE A 54 -3.38 -5.38 33.06
CA ILE A 54 -2.92 -4.00 32.87
C ILE A 54 -1.77 -3.60 33.79
N SER A 55 -1.10 -4.56 34.44
CA SER A 55 -0.04 -4.30 35.42
C SER A 55 1.34 -4.04 34.81
N ASP A 56 1.55 -4.50 33.57
CA ASP A 56 2.84 -4.58 32.88
C ASP A 56 2.67 -4.04 31.45
N LEU A 57 2.83 -2.72 31.31
CA LEU A 57 2.52 -1.96 30.10
C LEU A 57 3.70 -1.06 29.72
N TYR A 58 3.95 -0.91 28.43
CA TYR A 58 5.06 -0.12 27.87
C TYR A 58 4.54 0.88 26.83
N VAL A 59 5.14 2.08 26.80
CA VAL A 59 4.92 3.06 25.72
C VAL A 59 5.88 2.73 24.57
N ASN A 60 5.33 2.40 23.40
CA ASN A 60 6.11 2.19 22.17
C ASN A 60 6.50 3.55 21.56
N ASN A 61 5.51 4.39 21.30
CA ASN A 61 5.67 5.73 20.72
C ASN A 61 4.70 6.71 21.41
N GLN A 62 5.09 7.98 21.51
CA GLN A 62 4.17 9.08 21.87
C GLN A 62 4.51 10.34 21.06
N TYR A 63 3.50 11.01 20.51
CA TYR A 63 3.66 12.29 19.80
C TYR A 63 2.35 13.09 19.74
N ASP A 64 2.44 14.41 19.54
CA ASP A 64 1.30 15.28 19.31
C ASP A 64 1.00 15.41 17.80
N SER A 65 -0.28 15.34 17.41
CA SER A 65 -0.75 15.66 16.06
C SER A 65 -1.37 17.05 16.04
N GLU A 66 -0.81 17.95 15.23
CA GLU A 66 -1.18 19.37 15.20
C GLU A 66 -2.55 19.61 14.54
N SER A 67 -2.99 18.71 13.65
CA SER A 67 -4.30 18.71 12.99
C SER A 67 -5.47 18.57 13.96
N THR A 68 -5.39 17.58 14.85
CA THR A 68 -6.45 17.17 15.77
C THR A 68 -6.31 17.78 17.16
N GLY A 69 -5.11 18.26 17.53
CA GLY A 69 -4.78 18.64 18.90
C GLY A 69 -4.79 17.46 19.87
N LEU A 70 -4.48 16.26 19.38
CA LEU A 70 -4.36 15.02 20.17
C LEU A 70 -2.90 14.70 20.46
N THR A 71 -2.62 14.19 21.66
CA THR A 71 -1.41 13.39 21.90
C THR A 71 -1.73 11.93 21.68
N HIS A 72 -1.08 11.29 20.72
CA HIS A 72 -1.14 9.86 20.47
C HIS A 72 -0.14 9.15 21.38
N VAL A 73 -0.56 8.07 22.03
CA VAL A 73 0.27 7.23 22.90
C VAL A 73 -0.05 5.77 22.58
N TYR A 74 0.93 5.04 22.07
CA TYR A 74 0.77 3.63 21.69
C TYR A 74 1.30 2.75 22.82
N LEU A 75 0.40 1.99 23.44
CA LEU A 75 0.73 1.12 24.58
C LEU A 75 0.82 -0.34 24.13
N ASN A 76 1.93 -1.02 24.43
CA ASN A 76 2.05 -2.46 24.29
C ASN A 76 1.85 -3.17 25.64
N GLN A 77 1.08 -4.27 25.61
CA GLN A 77 0.89 -5.16 26.74
C GLN A 77 2.07 -6.11 26.90
N ALA A 78 2.46 -6.38 28.14
CA ALA A 78 3.48 -7.36 28.50
C ALA A 78 2.99 -8.32 29.60
N TYR A 79 3.75 -9.38 29.83
CA TYR A 79 3.57 -10.27 30.97
C TYR A 79 4.92 -10.71 31.54
N GLN A 80 5.20 -10.31 32.77
CA GLN A 80 6.48 -10.57 33.45
C GLN A 80 7.67 -10.03 32.64
N GLY A 81 7.56 -8.77 32.17
CA GLY A 81 8.54 -8.01 31.42
C GLY A 81 8.75 -8.43 29.97
N LYS A 82 7.97 -9.40 29.46
CA LYS A 82 8.04 -9.87 28.06
C LYS A 82 6.82 -9.37 27.31
N ARG A 83 7.05 -8.70 26.18
CA ARG A 83 5.98 -8.13 25.35
C ARG A 83 5.07 -9.22 24.78
N ILE A 84 3.79 -8.89 24.63
CA ILE A 84 2.84 -9.68 23.84
C ILE A 84 2.85 -9.09 22.43
N TYR A 85 3.20 -9.91 21.44
CA TYR A 85 3.29 -9.54 20.03
C TYR A 85 1.95 -8.98 19.54
N ASN A 86 2.01 -7.85 18.82
CA ASN A 86 0.88 -7.07 18.30
C ASN A 86 -0.27 -6.71 19.27
N ALA A 87 -0.14 -6.95 20.58
CA ALA A 87 -1.05 -6.44 21.61
C ALA A 87 -0.78 -4.96 21.90
N ILE A 88 -0.95 -4.11 20.88
CA ILE A 88 -0.65 -2.67 20.90
C ILE A 88 -1.97 -1.90 20.79
N SER A 89 -2.39 -1.28 21.88
CA SER A 89 -3.56 -0.41 21.94
C SER A 89 -3.17 1.02 21.57
N SER A 90 -3.95 1.66 20.71
CA SER A 90 -3.82 3.10 20.43
C SER A 90 -4.61 3.90 21.46
N VAL A 91 -3.99 4.95 22.01
CA VAL A 91 -4.65 5.86 22.95
C VAL A 91 -4.47 7.29 22.47
N ALA A 92 -5.57 8.04 22.37
CA ALA A 92 -5.53 9.46 22.07
C ALA A 92 -5.92 10.27 23.31
N ILE A 93 -5.15 11.30 23.61
CA ILE A 93 -5.34 12.18 24.76
C ILE A 93 -5.70 13.58 24.25
N LYS A 94 -6.79 14.16 24.77
CA LYS A 94 -7.20 15.55 24.50
C LYS A 94 -7.49 16.27 25.81
N GLU A 95 -6.97 17.48 25.98
CA GLU A 95 -7.17 18.32 27.19
C GLU A 95 -6.89 17.59 28.52
N GLY A 96 -5.90 16.69 28.56
CA GLY A 96 -5.54 15.92 29.75
C GLY A 96 -6.52 14.79 30.11
N LYS A 97 -7.34 14.32 29.16
CA LYS A 97 -8.24 13.16 29.29
C LYS A 97 -7.98 12.18 28.15
N VAL A 98 -8.24 10.89 28.38
CA VAL A 98 -8.36 9.93 27.27
C VAL A 98 -9.59 10.30 26.46
N PHE A 99 -9.38 10.58 25.17
CA PHE A 99 -10.39 10.92 24.18
C PHE A 99 -10.84 9.66 23.42
N TYR A 100 -9.90 8.84 22.98
CA TYR A 100 -10.14 7.58 22.26
C TYR A 100 -9.21 6.47 22.75
N TYR A 101 -9.65 5.21 22.64
CA TYR A 101 -8.89 4.03 23.04
C TYR A 101 -9.23 2.83 22.12
N GLY A 102 -8.38 2.58 21.13
CA GLY A 102 -8.45 1.39 20.28
C GLY A 102 -7.78 0.21 20.99
N ASN A 103 -8.56 -0.76 21.47
CA ASN A 103 -8.06 -1.82 22.35
C ASN A 103 -7.46 -3.02 21.61
N ARG A 104 -6.29 -3.49 22.05
CA ARG A 104 -5.70 -4.79 21.66
C ARG A 104 -5.15 -5.65 22.80
N PHE A 105 -5.32 -5.20 24.04
CA PHE A 105 -4.90 -5.97 25.20
C PHE A 105 -5.73 -7.25 25.33
N LYS A 106 -5.04 -8.38 25.56
CA LYS A 106 -5.63 -9.69 25.83
C LYS A 106 -5.98 -9.75 27.32
N ASN A 107 -7.15 -10.29 27.65
CA ASN A 107 -7.59 -10.48 29.04
C ASN A 107 -7.18 -11.84 29.62
N ASN A 108 -7.27 -11.97 30.95
CA ASN A 108 -7.01 -13.17 31.75
C ASN A 108 -5.62 -13.78 31.46
N LEU A 109 -4.56 -12.95 31.44
CA LEU A 109 -3.22 -13.39 31.01
C LEU A 109 -2.71 -14.62 31.78
N ASN A 110 -3.01 -14.69 33.08
CA ASN A 110 -2.61 -15.77 33.99
C ASN A 110 -3.09 -17.16 33.54
N ASP A 111 -4.29 -17.24 32.96
CA ASP A 111 -4.92 -18.50 32.53
C ASP A 111 -4.51 -18.92 31.11
N LYS A 112 -3.91 -18.00 30.33
CA LYS A 112 -3.58 -18.20 28.91
C LYS A 112 -2.11 -18.54 28.65
N VAL A 113 -1.19 -18.13 29.53
CA VAL A 113 0.26 -18.30 29.32
C VAL A 113 0.70 -19.75 29.47
N ASN A 114 1.28 -20.32 28.42
CA ASN A 114 1.69 -21.73 28.40
C ASN A 114 2.96 -22.02 29.23
N ALA A 115 3.92 -21.07 29.26
CA ALA A 115 5.20 -21.20 29.94
C ALA A 115 5.84 -19.81 30.19
N THR A 116 6.64 -19.68 31.25
CA THR A 116 7.28 -18.39 31.62
C THR A 116 8.80 -18.35 31.45
N SER A 117 9.42 -19.48 31.10
CA SER A 117 10.86 -19.64 30.85
C SER A 117 11.07 -20.46 29.58
N PRO A 118 11.99 -20.06 28.68
CA PRO A 118 12.26 -20.81 27.46
C PRO A 118 13.03 -22.10 27.74
N ILE A 119 12.80 -23.12 26.92
CA ILE A 119 13.58 -24.36 26.86
C ILE A 119 14.44 -24.38 25.58
N TYR A 120 13.89 -23.89 24.47
CA TYR A 120 14.60 -23.68 23.21
C TYR A 120 15.45 -22.40 23.29
N THR A 121 16.66 -22.42 22.74
CA THR A 121 17.59 -21.28 22.78
C THR A 121 17.35 -20.32 21.59
N PRO A 122 17.70 -19.03 21.69
CA PRO A 122 17.56 -18.11 20.56
C PRO A 122 18.50 -18.48 19.40
N GLN A 123 19.68 -19.04 19.68
CA GLN A 123 20.54 -19.65 18.65
C GLN A 123 19.83 -20.83 17.95
N GLY A 124 19.11 -21.65 18.72
CA GLY A 124 18.29 -22.74 18.19
C GLY A 124 17.17 -22.23 17.29
N ALA A 125 16.51 -21.13 17.68
CA ALA A 125 15.46 -20.51 16.88
C ALA A 125 15.97 -19.99 15.53
N ILE A 126 17.15 -19.32 15.50
CA ILE A 126 17.82 -18.93 14.26
C ILE A 126 18.18 -20.16 13.41
N LEU A 127 18.77 -21.20 14.02
CA LEU A 127 19.12 -22.44 13.32
C LEU A 127 17.88 -23.15 12.74
N LYS A 128 16.74 -23.14 13.45
CA LYS A 128 15.46 -23.68 12.97
C LYS A 128 14.93 -22.87 11.79
N ALA A 129 14.87 -21.54 11.89
CA ALA A 129 14.40 -20.69 10.80
C ALA A 129 15.28 -20.82 9.55
N ALA A 130 16.60 -20.91 9.71
CA ALA A 130 17.52 -21.10 8.59
C ALA A 130 17.36 -22.46 7.88
N VAL A 131 16.86 -23.49 8.58
CA VAL A 131 16.49 -24.77 7.98
C VAL A 131 15.10 -24.73 7.36
N GLU A 132 14.10 -24.15 8.05
CA GLU A 132 12.70 -24.17 7.58
C GLU A 132 12.47 -23.28 6.35
N PHE A 133 13.17 -22.15 6.27
CA PHE A 133 13.13 -21.23 5.14
C PHE A 133 14.38 -21.33 4.24
N GLU A 134 15.14 -22.42 4.38
CA GLU A 134 16.24 -22.82 3.48
C GLU A 134 17.29 -21.73 3.19
N LEU A 135 17.57 -20.86 4.18
CA LEU A 135 18.43 -19.67 4.09
C LEU A 135 19.94 -19.96 3.86
N GLY A 136 20.31 -21.19 3.50
CA GLY A 136 21.69 -21.59 3.24
C GLY A 136 22.52 -21.91 4.48
N VAL A 137 23.84 -21.84 4.34
CA VAL A 137 24.79 -22.36 5.34
C VAL A 137 25.25 -21.27 6.30
N ILE A 138 24.76 -21.34 7.55
CA ILE A 138 25.20 -20.48 8.67
C ILE A 138 26.72 -20.59 8.88
N GLN A 139 27.40 -19.43 8.85
CA GLN A 139 28.83 -19.28 9.11
C GLN A 139 29.05 -18.31 10.28
N GLY A 140 29.43 -18.84 11.45
CA GLY A 140 29.84 -18.03 12.61
C GLY A 140 28.68 -17.29 13.30
N LEU A 141 27.69 -18.03 13.80
CA LEU A 141 26.59 -17.49 14.60
C LEU A 141 27.04 -17.20 16.04
N ASP A 142 27.57 -15.99 16.25
CA ASP A 142 28.06 -15.47 17.51
C ASP A 142 27.09 -14.44 18.10
N LEU A 143 26.99 -14.42 19.43
CA LEU A 143 26.20 -13.43 20.16
C LEU A 143 26.99 -12.11 20.26
N ILE A 144 26.45 -11.04 19.70
CA ILE A 144 27.03 -9.68 19.75
C ILE A 144 26.62 -8.98 21.05
N GLU A 145 25.32 -8.99 21.36
CA GLU A 145 24.75 -8.31 22.53
C GLU A 145 23.59 -9.11 23.14
N ALA A 146 23.38 -9.00 24.44
CA ALA A 146 22.19 -9.49 25.13
C ALA A 146 21.78 -8.52 26.26
N SER A 147 20.53 -8.06 26.24
CA SER A 147 20.00 -7.06 27.17
C SER A 147 18.55 -7.40 27.55
N GLY A 148 18.38 -7.92 28.78
CA GLY A 148 17.08 -8.38 29.29
C GLY A 148 16.57 -9.59 28.49
N TYR A 149 15.57 -9.36 27.64
CA TYR A 149 14.96 -10.35 26.75
C TYR A 149 15.34 -10.19 25.28
N HIS A 150 16.16 -9.18 24.95
CA HIS A 150 16.65 -8.89 23.60
C HIS A 150 18.07 -9.45 23.42
N TYR A 151 18.34 -9.97 22.23
CA TYR A 151 19.62 -10.54 21.82
C TYR A 151 19.94 -10.09 20.39
N THR A 152 21.20 -9.83 20.09
CA THR A 152 21.65 -9.52 18.73
C THR A 152 22.74 -10.50 18.33
N PHE A 153 22.56 -11.15 17.18
CA PHE A 153 23.50 -12.13 16.63
C PHE A 153 24.16 -11.62 15.34
N THR A 154 25.32 -12.18 15.01
CA THR A 154 25.96 -11.97 13.71
C THR A 154 25.04 -12.40 12.56
N ASN A 155 25.10 -11.65 11.46
CA ASN A 155 24.29 -11.90 10.26
C ASN A 155 24.56 -13.27 9.59
N SER A 156 25.70 -13.89 9.90
CA SER A 156 26.02 -15.31 9.75
C SER A 156 25.91 -15.92 8.35
N GLY A 157 25.88 -15.10 7.29
CA GLY A 157 25.67 -15.60 5.92
C GLY A 157 24.23 -16.00 5.59
N ILE A 158 23.25 -15.67 6.45
CA ILE A 158 21.81 -15.90 6.21
C ILE A 158 20.96 -14.62 6.21
N SER A 159 21.53 -13.49 6.64
CA SER A 159 20.85 -12.19 6.72
C SER A 159 21.79 -11.09 6.23
N SER A 160 21.30 -10.08 5.51
CA SER A 160 22.09 -8.90 5.11
C SER A 160 22.56 -8.11 6.34
N GLN A 161 21.65 -7.90 7.31
CA GLN A 161 21.91 -7.27 8.60
C GLN A 161 22.05 -8.26 9.77
N ASN A 162 22.65 -7.82 10.88
CA ASN A 162 22.69 -8.61 12.13
C ASN A 162 21.28 -8.97 12.60
N ILE A 163 21.12 -10.15 13.21
CA ILE A 163 19.82 -10.75 13.50
C ILE A 163 19.41 -10.38 14.93
N PRO A 164 18.43 -9.48 15.15
CA PRO A 164 17.83 -9.29 16.46
C PRO A 164 16.88 -10.44 16.77
N VAL A 165 16.84 -10.84 18.05
CA VAL A 165 15.93 -11.86 18.59
C VAL A 165 15.39 -11.38 19.94
N GLU A 166 14.08 -11.47 20.15
CA GLU A 166 13.42 -11.11 21.41
C GLU A 166 12.55 -12.25 21.95
N LEU A 167 12.54 -12.44 23.28
CA LEU A 167 11.63 -13.38 23.95
C LEU A 167 10.27 -12.71 24.23
N VAL A 168 9.25 -13.08 23.45
CA VAL A 168 7.91 -12.50 23.46
C VAL A 168 6.83 -13.54 23.79
N TYR A 169 5.58 -13.11 23.92
CA TYR A 169 4.40 -13.97 23.86
C TYR A 169 3.61 -13.74 22.57
N VAL A 170 3.10 -14.82 21.98
CA VAL A 170 2.30 -14.81 20.74
C VAL A 170 0.91 -15.37 21.03
N SER A 171 -0.13 -14.77 20.45
CA SER A 171 -1.53 -15.15 20.66
C SER A 171 -1.92 -16.27 19.69
N VAL A 172 -2.10 -17.50 20.19
CA VAL A 172 -2.46 -18.66 19.37
C VAL A 172 -3.82 -19.17 19.79
N GLY A 173 -4.86 -18.76 19.04
CA GLY A 173 -6.24 -18.89 19.49
C GLY A 173 -6.44 -18.15 20.83
N ASN A 174 -6.79 -18.89 21.87
CA ASN A 174 -6.96 -18.35 23.23
C ASN A 174 -5.74 -18.59 24.16
N GLU A 175 -4.64 -19.18 23.67
CA GLU A 175 -3.40 -19.34 24.44
C GLU A 175 -2.39 -18.23 24.13
N LEU A 176 -1.52 -17.94 25.10
CA LEU A 176 -0.33 -17.10 24.92
C LEU A 176 0.91 -17.99 24.98
N LYS A 177 1.50 -18.23 23.79
CA LYS A 177 2.71 -19.04 23.64
C LYS A 177 3.96 -18.19 23.85
N LEU A 178 4.86 -18.64 24.73
CA LEU A 178 6.21 -18.08 24.82
C LEU A 178 7.00 -18.40 23.55
N ALA A 179 7.55 -17.38 22.89
CA ALA A 179 8.19 -17.50 21.58
C ALA A 179 9.43 -16.59 21.44
N TRP A 180 10.29 -16.93 20.50
CA TRP A 180 11.36 -16.07 20.00
C TRP A 180 10.85 -15.37 18.73
N ASP A 181 10.73 -14.04 18.75
CA ASP A 181 10.63 -13.21 17.53
C ASP A 181 12.05 -12.97 17.02
N LEU A 182 12.34 -13.35 15.78
CA LEU A 182 13.62 -13.11 15.11
C LEU A 182 13.38 -12.45 13.76
N LYS A 183 14.22 -11.45 13.43
CA LYS A 183 14.13 -10.72 12.17
C LYS A 183 15.30 -11.06 11.26
N ILE A 184 15.00 -11.58 10.08
CA ILE A 184 15.97 -11.98 9.05
C ILE A 184 15.64 -11.22 7.77
N TYR A 185 16.59 -10.45 7.26
CA TYR A 185 16.46 -9.76 5.98
C TYR A 185 17.40 -10.48 5.01
N LYS A 186 16.88 -11.10 3.94
CA LYS A 186 17.70 -11.97 3.07
C LYS A 186 18.85 -11.21 2.41
N PHE A 187 19.89 -11.92 1.96
CA PHE A 187 21.04 -11.30 1.28
C PHE A 187 20.70 -10.71 -0.10
N ASP A 188 19.72 -11.29 -0.78
CA ASP A 188 19.09 -10.75 -1.99
C ASP A 188 18.08 -9.63 -1.69
N ASN A 189 17.92 -9.25 -0.41
CA ASN A 189 16.96 -8.27 0.12
C ASN A 189 15.50 -8.44 -0.37
N SER A 190 15.13 -9.57 -0.97
CA SER A 190 13.81 -9.78 -1.60
C SER A 190 12.71 -10.15 -0.61
N ASN A 191 13.08 -10.46 0.63
CA ASN A 191 12.17 -10.75 1.73
C ASN A 191 12.78 -10.27 3.04
N TRP A 192 11.95 -9.70 3.93
CA TRP A 192 12.34 -9.35 5.29
C TRP A 192 11.37 -9.99 6.28
N TRP A 193 11.72 -11.18 6.76
CA TRP A 193 10.87 -11.93 7.66
C TRP A 193 11.02 -11.51 9.11
N SER A 194 9.90 -11.28 9.81
CA SER A 194 9.78 -11.59 11.24
C SER A 194 9.26 -13.02 11.36
N ILE A 195 9.87 -13.81 12.24
CA ILE A 195 9.55 -15.23 12.41
C ILE A 195 9.37 -15.48 13.90
N ARG A 196 8.25 -16.08 14.31
CA ARG A 196 7.98 -16.40 15.72
C ARG A 196 8.10 -17.91 15.95
N VAL A 197 9.16 -18.32 16.64
CA VAL A 197 9.49 -19.73 16.94
C VAL A 197 9.12 -20.05 18.39
N ASP A 198 8.32 -21.09 18.61
CA ASP A 198 7.90 -21.57 19.93
C ASP A 198 9.12 -21.84 20.82
N ALA A 199 9.23 -21.12 21.95
CA ALA A 199 10.40 -21.17 22.82
C ALA A 199 10.43 -22.42 23.71
N ILE A 200 9.47 -23.33 23.57
CA ILE A 200 9.37 -24.62 24.26
C ILE A 200 9.61 -25.78 23.30
N THR A 201 8.98 -25.79 22.12
CA THR A 201 9.11 -26.89 21.14
C THR A 201 10.16 -26.65 20.06
N GLY A 202 10.44 -25.40 19.68
CA GLY A 202 11.25 -25.07 18.51
C GLY A 202 10.50 -25.23 17.18
N GLU A 203 9.16 -25.23 17.20
CA GLU A 203 8.32 -25.18 16.00
C GLU A 203 8.05 -23.72 15.61
N ILE A 204 7.82 -23.45 14.32
CA ILE A 204 7.43 -22.10 13.88
C ILE A 204 5.93 -21.94 14.12
N ILE A 205 5.54 -20.85 14.79
CA ILE A 205 4.13 -20.54 15.09
C ILE A 205 3.52 -19.78 13.91
N GLU A 206 4.21 -18.74 13.47
CA GLU A 206 3.79 -17.77 12.47
C GLU A 206 5.03 -17.03 11.93
N PHE A 207 4.93 -16.44 10.75
CA PHE A 207 5.92 -15.52 10.19
C PHE A 207 5.22 -14.44 9.37
N ASP A 208 5.82 -13.26 9.31
CA ASP A 208 5.37 -12.15 8.46
C ASP A 208 6.51 -11.79 7.52
N ASP A 209 6.21 -11.52 6.24
CA ASP A 209 7.14 -10.76 5.39
C ASP A 209 6.81 -9.27 5.51
N MET A 210 7.84 -8.46 5.76
CA MET A 210 7.72 -7.00 5.86
C MET A 210 7.83 -6.32 4.48
N ILE A 211 8.01 -7.11 3.41
CA ILE A 211 7.91 -6.71 2.00
C ILE A 211 6.56 -7.20 1.43
N LEU A 212 5.65 -6.26 1.18
CA LEU A 212 4.29 -6.54 0.70
C LEU A 212 4.28 -6.68 -0.82
N THR A 213 3.97 -7.87 -1.36
CA THR A 213 4.08 -8.17 -2.81
C THR A 213 2.72 -8.45 -3.46
N CYS A 214 2.30 -7.59 -4.39
CA CYS A 214 0.88 -7.48 -4.78
C CYS A 214 0.42 -8.40 -5.93
N LYS A 215 0.30 -9.72 -5.72
CA LYS A 215 -0.07 -10.67 -6.79
C LYS A 215 -1.57 -10.65 -7.19
N PHE A 216 -1.87 -10.14 -8.39
CA PHE A 216 -3.24 -9.92 -8.92
C PHE A 216 -3.88 -11.11 -9.69
N GLU A 217 -5.22 -11.23 -9.65
CA GLU A 217 -6.04 -12.20 -10.41
C GLU A 217 -7.28 -11.52 -11.08
N LYS A 218 -8.13 -12.26 -11.84
CA LYS A 218 -9.18 -11.71 -12.76
C LYS A 218 -10.63 -11.95 -12.29
N VAL A 219 -11.55 -11.01 -12.62
CA VAL A 219 -12.98 -10.99 -12.16
C VAL A 219 -13.96 -10.42 -13.23
N GLU A 220 -15.29 -10.61 -13.09
CA GLU A 220 -16.40 -10.19 -14.01
C GLU A 220 -17.52 -9.33 -13.30
N GLU A 221 -18.42 -8.64 -14.04
CA GLU A 221 -19.23 -7.43 -13.62
C GLU A 221 -20.76 -7.64 -13.29
N HIS A 222 -21.51 -6.65 -12.71
CA HIS A 222 -22.96 -6.28 -12.99
C HIS A 222 -23.60 -5.06 -12.19
N LEU A 223 -24.71 -4.46 -12.72
CA LEU A 223 -25.31 -3.07 -12.62
C LEU A 223 -26.56 -2.82 -11.66
N ALA A 224 -27.00 -1.63 -11.15
CA ALA A 224 -26.49 -0.22 -11.01
C ALA A 224 -27.43 0.80 -10.20
N HIS A 225 -26.92 2.01 -9.83
CA HIS A 225 -27.55 3.33 -9.38
C HIS A 225 -28.06 3.51 -7.89
N SER A 226 -28.32 4.70 -7.23
CA SER A 226 -27.92 6.17 -7.16
C SER A 226 -28.96 6.99 -6.29
N GLN A 227 -28.94 8.27 -5.78
CA GLN A 227 -28.08 9.36 -5.19
C GLN A 227 -29.03 10.63 -4.92
N ASP A 228 -28.85 11.82 -4.28
CA ASP A 228 -27.95 12.64 -3.37
C ASP A 228 -28.71 14.00 -3.00
N GLY A 229 -28.44 15.03 -2.11
CA GLY A 229 -27.44 15.60 -1.13
C GLY A 229 -27.77 17.13 -0.83
N ARG A 230 -27.06 18.09 -0.15
CA ARG A 230 -25.94 18.29 0.84
C ARG A 230 -25.72 19.82 1.23
N ALA A 231 -24.99 20.21 2.31
CA ALA A 231 -24.52 21.61 2.66
C ALA A 231 -23.32 21.73 3.68
N SER A 232 -22.61 22.89 3.79
CA SER A 232 -21.15 22.99 4.18
C SER A 232 -20.64 24.09 5.19
N PHE A 233 -19.35 23.98 5.64
CA PHE A 233 -18.54 24.97 6.42
C PHE A 233 -16.98 24.82 6.24
N ASP A 234 -16.14 25.75 6.74
CA ASP A 234 -14.69 26.00 6.39
C ASP A 234 -13.68 25.92 7.58
N PHE A 235 -12.37 25.68 7.36
CA PHE A 235 -11.46 25.08 8.39
C PHE A 235 -9.99 25.55 8.62
N PHE A 236 -9.26 26.17 7.68
CA PHE A 236 -7.77 26.21 7.76
C PHE A 236 -7.13 27.48 8.38
N LYS A 237 -5.87 27.39 8.85
CA LYS A 237 -5.12 28.49 9.51
C LYS A 237 -3.59 28.35 9.39
N GLU A 238 -2.92 29.45 9.00
CA GLU A 238 -1.47 29.48 8.72
C GLU A 238 -0.55 29.17 9.91
N VAL A 239 0.50 28.37 9.69
CA VAL A 239 1.68 28.24 10.56
C VAL A 239 2.83 29.06 9.96
N ASN A 240 3.39 29.99 10.74
CA ASN A 240 4.39 30.94 10.25
C ASN A 240 5.84 30.45 10.50
N TYR A 241 6.41 29.74 9.53
CA TYR A 241 7.87 29.60 9.38
C TYR A 241 8.42 30.69 8.46
N GLN A 242 9.61 31.23 8.76
CA GLN A 242 10.31 32.15 7.85
C GLN A 242 11.12 31.35 6.82
N SER A 243 10.45 30.71 5.87
CA SER A 243 11.11 30.11 4.72
C SER A 243 11.55 31.19 3.72
N SER A 244 12.79 31.10 3.24
CA SER A 244 13.13 31.61 1.92
C SER A 244 12.74 30.55 0.90
N LEU A 245 11.92 30.89 -0.09
CA LEU A 245 11.67 30.03 -1.25
C LEU A 245 13.01 29.67 -1.89
N MET A 246 13.45 28.41 -1.75
CA MET A 246 14.59 27.94 -2.51
C MET A 246 14.11 27.69 -3.94
N VAL A 247 14.57 28.53 -4.86
CA VAL A 247 14.51 28.26 -6.29
C VAL A 247 15.82 27.54 -6.62
N ASP A 248 15.81 26.21 -6.45
CA ASP A 248 16.97 25.35 -6.73
C ASP A 248 17.33 25.31 -8.22
N GLY A 249 16.37 25.68 -9.08
CA GLY A 249 16.49 25.67 -10.54
C GLY A 249 16.05 24.35 -11.18
N SER A 250 15.65 23.36 -10.37
CA SER A 250 15.35 22.02 -10.85
C SER A 250 14.15 21.98 -11.81
N SER A 251 14.22 21.04 -12.76
CA SER A 251 13.14 20.79 -13.69
C SER A 251 13.09 19.32 -14.12
N TYR A 252 11.87 18.79 -14.24
CA TYR A 252 11.61 17.36 -14.45
C TYR A 252 10.58 17.20 -15.55
N ASN A 253 10.89 16.46 -16.60
CA ASN A 253 9.94 16.11 -17.64
C ASN A 253 9.24 14.80 -17.24
N VAL A 254 8.03 14.88 -16.70
CA VAL A 254 7.33 13.77 -16.01
C VAL A 254 5.86 13.74 -16.40
N PHE A 255 5.10 12.73 -15.98
CA PHE A 255 3.64 12.78 -15.99
C PHE A 255 3.19 13.47 -14.69
N PRO A 256 2.89 14.78 -14.67
CA PRO A 256 2.59 15.48 -13.43
C PRO A 256 1.24 15.06 -12.87
N ILE A 257 1.14 14.95 -11.54
CA ILE A 257 -0.13 14.81 -10.84
C ILE A 257 -1.09 15.93 -11.29
N PRO A 258 -2.38 15.65 -11.62
CA PRO A 258 -3.12 14.41 -11.42
C PRO A 258 -3.12 13.43 -12.63
N VAL A 259 -2.19 13.51 -13.57
CA VAL A 259 -2.11 12.51 -14.66
C VAL A 259 -1.78 11.14 -14.05
N GLU A 260 -2.67 10.16 -14.24
CA GLU A 260 -2.48 8.78 -13.75
C GLU A 260 -1.34 8.06 -14.48
N SER A 261 -1.29 8.12 -15.82
CA SER A 261 -0.34 7.32 -16.61
C SER A 261 -0.36 7.75 -18.11
N PRO A 262 0.50 7.19 -18.99
CA PRO A 262 0.65 7.64 -20.37
C PRO A 262 -0.58 7.46 -21.28
N ASN A 263 -1.56 6.62 -20.91
CA ASN A 263 -2.85 6.52 -21.60
C ASN A 263 -3.86 7.60 -21.13
N HIS A 264 -3.61 8.27 -19.99
CA HIS A 264 -4.44 9.35 -19.43
C HIS A 264 -3.96 10.76 -19.80
N GLY A 265 -2.66 10.97 -20.01
CA GLY A 265 -2.11 12.31 -20.25
C GLY A 265 -0.73 12.33 -20.91
N ASN A 266 -0.22 13.55 -21.14
CA ASN A 266 1.09 13.78 -21.75
C ASN A 266 2.09 14.23 -20.68
N ARG A 267 3.38 13.93 -20.87
CA ARG A 267 4.46 14.48 -20.04
C ARG A 267 4.53 16.01 -20.14
N GLN A 268 4.98 16.65 -19.07
CA GLN A 268 5.22 18.10 -18.98
C GLN A 268 6.48 18.37 -18.16
N ILE A 269 7.16 19.49 -18.45
CA ILE A 269 8.28 19.96 -17.65
C ILE A 269 7.76 20.73 -16.44
N VAL A 270 7.82 20.09 -15.26
CA VAL A 270 7.57 20.73 -13.96
C VAL A 270 8.86 21.40 -13.50
N ASN A 271 8.78 22.59 -12.89
CA ASN A 271 9.94 23.39 -12.48
C ASN A 271 9.85 23.71 -10.98
N ASN A 272 10.91 23.46 -10.21
CA ASN A 272 11.01 23.71 -8.77
C ASN A 272 9.78 23.18 -7.98
N PRO A 273 9.40 21.89 -8.12
CA PRO A 273 8.18 21.33 -7.53
C PRO A 273 8.19 21.17 -6.00
N ALA A 274 9.36 21.25 -5.37
CA ALA A 274 9.54 20.94 -3.96
C ALA A 274 8.74 21.85 -3.04
N ASN A 275 8.03 21.26 -2.08
CA ASN A 275 7.27 22.00 -1.08
C ASN A 275 8.22 22.65 -0.05
N PRO A 276 8.15 23.98 0.17
CA PRO A 276 9.10 24.70 1.03
C PRO A 276 8.89 24.49 2.54
N VAL A 277 7.96 23.63 2.95
CA VAL A 277 7.72 23.19 4.33
C VAL A 277 8.21 21.76 4.55
N ALA A 278 7.85 20.83 3.64
CA ALA A 278 8.24 19.42 3.72
C ALA A 278 9.65 19.15 3.19
N SER A 279 10.02 19.78 2.07
CA SER A 279 11.34 19.73 1.44
C SER A 279 12.00 21.12 1.41
N PRO A 280 12.32 21.73 2.57
CA PRO A 280 12.78 23.12 2.68
C PRO A 280 14.13 23.39 1.99
N PHE A 281 14.88 22.35 1.64
CA PHE A 281 16.16 22.42 0.91
C PHE A 281 16.08 21.87 -0.53
N GLY A 282 14.87 21.65 -1.05
CA GLY A 282 14.65 20.98 -2.34
C GLY A 282 14.76 19.45 -2.22
N TRP A 283 14.71 18.76 -3.37
CA TRP A 283 14.70 17.29 -3.42
C TRP A 283 16.10 16.66 -3.57
N HIS A 284 17.18 17.45 -3.52
CA HIS A 284 18.58 17.01 -3.76
C HIS A 284 19.57 17.36 -2.63
N ASP A 285 19.06 17.93 -1.54
CA ASP A 285 19.74 18.01 -0.23
C ASP A 285 19.56 16.70 0.54
N THR A 286 20.46 16.41 1.47
CA THR A 286 20.34 15.37 2.50
C THR A 286 20.84 15.79 3.88
N ASP A 287 21.52 16.94 4.02
CA ASP A 287 22.20 17.33 5.27
C ASP A 287 21.71 18.66 5.90
N GLY A 288 20.74 19.32 5.25
CA GLY A 288 20.10 20.55 5.72
C GLY A 288 20.94 21.81 5.52
N ASN A 289 21.86 21.80 4.54
CA ASN A 289 22.58 22.98 4.11
C ASN A 289 21.98 23.60 2.84
N VAL A 290 22.33 24.86 2.55
CA VAL A 290 21.84 25.55 1.36
C VAL A 290 22.66 25.14 0.14
N GLY A 291 22.17 24.13 -0.58
CA GLY A 291 22.73 23.60 -1.80
C GLY A 291 21.99 22.32 -2.22
N ALA A 292 22.54 21.63 -3.21
CA ALA A 292 22.22 20.24 -3.49
C ALA A 292 23.55 19.47 -3.44
N GLU A 293 23.62 18.36 -2.71
CA GLU A 293 24.80 17.48 -2.69
C GLU A 293 24.81 16.55 -3.91
N PHE A 294 23.63 16.30 -4.48
CA PHE A 294 23.42 15.40 -5.61
C PHE A 294 22.94 16.15 -6.84
N THR A 295 23.37 15.68 -8.01
CA THR A 295 22.81 16.07 -9.31
C THR A 295 22.00 14.93 -9.94
N ILE A 296 22.02 13.75 -9.32
CA ILE A 296 21.26 12.56 -9.68
C ILE A 296 19.89 12.54 -8.99
N THR A 297 19.00 11.60 -9.32
CA THR A 297 17.71 11.37 -8.65
C THR A 297 17.83 10.88 -7.20
N ARG A 298 18.38 11.71 -6.30
CA ARG A 298 18.58 11.42 -4.89
C ARG A 298 18.52 12.68 -4.03
N GLY A 299 17.78 12.62 -2.93
CA GLY A 299 17.92 13.55 -1.82
C GLY A 299 17.26 13.05 -0.56
N ASN A 300 16.69 13.97 0.22
CA ASN A 300 16.26 13.72 1.59
C ASN A 300 15.13 12.68 1.69
N ASN A 301 14.23 12.62 0.71
CA ASN A 301 13.01 11.82 0.83
C ASN A 301 13.13 10.47 0.12
N VAL A 302 13.94 10.40 -0.95
CA VAL A 302 14.09 9.22 -1.81
C VAL A 302 15.45 9.20 -2.54
N LEU A 303 15.98 7.99 -2.73
CA LEU A 303 16.96 7.63 -3.74
C LEU A 303 16.24 6.79 -4.80
N ALA A 304 16.12 7.31 -6.03
CA ALA A 304 15.61 6.54 -7.15
C ALA A 304 16.76 6.09 -8.06
N LYS A 305 16.76 4.81 -8.44
CA LYS A 305 17.78 4.17 -9.28
C LYS A 305 17.13 3.05 -10.12
N GLU A 306 17.90 2.39 -10.98
CA GLU A 306 17.56 1.05 -11.46
C GLU A 306 18.18 -0.07 -10.60
N ASP A 307 17.57 -1.25 -10.67
CA ASP A 307 18.04 -2.50 -10.08
C ASP A 307 17.68 -3.65 -11.07
N THR A 308 18.05 -3.48 -12.35
CA THR A 308 17.60 -4.37 -13.45
C THR A 308 18.13 -5.80 -13.38
N ASP A 309 19.13 -6.06 -12.53
CA ASP A 309 19.63 -7.39 -12.19
C ASP A 309 19.01 -7.98 -10.90
N GLY A 310 18.11 -7.24 -10.23
CA GLY A 310 17.36 -7.69 -9.05
C GLY A 310 18.25 -8.03 -7.85
N LEU A 311 19.45 -7.46 -7.79
CA LEU A 311 20.41 -7.64 -6.69
C LEU A 311 19.98 -6.90 -5.42
N ASN A 312 19.07 -5.94 -5.56
CA ASN A 312 18.45 -5.16 -4.50
C ASN A 312 19.51 -4.51 -3.60
N GLU A 313 20.56 -3.95 -4.21
CA GLU A 313 21.72 -3.42 -3.48
C GLU A 313 21.36 -2.15 -2.71
N THR A 314 21.96 -1.96 -1.53
CA THR A 314 21.66 -0.82 -0.64
C THR A 314 22.63 0.35 -0.87
N GLY A 315 22.05 1.52 -1.16
CA GLY A 315 22.79 2.75 -1.50
C GLY A 315 22.85 3.01 -3.00
N THR A 316 23.76 3.90 -3.42
CA THR A 316 23.89 4.34 -4.82
C THR A 316 24.74 3.36 -5.65
N ILE A 317 24.25 2.13 -5.78
CA ILE A 317 24.75 1.12 -6.71
C ILE A 317 23.54 0.66 -7.55
N GLY A 318 23.73 0.60 -8.87
CA GLY A 318 22.65 0.81 -9.85
C GLY A 318 22.70 2.24 -10.42
N PHE A 319 22.17 2.44 -11.63
CA PHE A 319 22.17 3.73 -12.33
C PHE A 319 21.06 4.68 -11.84
N SER A 320 21.41 5.94 -11.59
CA SER A 320 20.48 7.05 -11.32
C SER A 320 20.69 8.15 -12.37
N PRO A 321 19.65 8.69 -13.02
CA PRO A 321 19.80 9.74 -14.03
C PRO A 321 20.38 11.03 -13.44
N ASP A 322 21.25 11.72 -14.19
CA ASP A 322 22.00 12.91 -13.75
C ASP A 322 21.50 14.17 -14.49
N GLY A 323 20.87 15.09 -13.75
CA GLY A 323 20.44 16.40 -14.24
C GLY A 323 21.54 17.47 -14.29
N GLY A 324 22.76 17.13 -13.85
CA GLY A 324 23.93 18.00 -13.77
C GLY A 324 23.80 19.18 -12.80
N GLU A 325 24.74 20.13 -12.85
CA GLU A 325 24.75 21.35 -12.01
C GLU A 325 23.49 22.24 -12.13
N ALA A 326 22.61 21.96 -13.09
CA ALA A 326 21.36 22.68 -13.34
C ALA A 326 20.10 21.89 -12.96
N LEU A 327 20.23 20.65 -12.46
CA LEU A 327 19.12 19.78 -12.02
C LEU A 327 18.00 19.66 -13.09
N ASN A 328 18.39 19.49 -14.36
CA ASN A 328 17.49 19.44 -15.52
C ASN A 328 17.30 18.00 -16.01
N PHE A 329 16.25 17.35 -15.52
CA PHE A 329 15.86 15.98 -15.84
C PHE A 329 14.87 15.96 -17.03
N ASP A 330 15.26 16.55 -18.16
CA ASP A 330 14.48 16.62 -19.42
C ASP A 330 14.90 15.53 -20.41
N PHE A 331 14.62 14.27 -20.06
CA PHE A 331 15.00 13.10 -20.86
C PHE A 331 13.95 12.69 -21.88
N SER A 332 14.37 12.20 -23.04
CA SER A 332 13.48 11.66 -24.08
C SER A 332 12.79 10.37 -23.63
N LEU A 333 11.56 10.16 -24.09
CA LEU A 333 10.81 8.91 -23.91
C LEU A 333 10.21 8.50 -25.25
N ASP A 334 10.50 7.25 -25.67
CA ASP A 334 9.98 6.65 -26.89
C ASP A 334 9.61 5.19 -26.59
N PHE A 335 8.31 4.91 -26.46
CA PHE A 335 7.77 3.57 -26.19
C PHE A 335 7.91 2.59 -27.38
N SER A 336 8.64 2.94 -28.45
CA SER A 336 9.07 1.99 -29.48
C SER A 336 10.50 1.44 -29.28
N LEU A 337 11.17 1.89 -28.22
CA LEU A 337 12.46 1.36 -27.76
C LEU A 337 12.26 0.34 -26.61
N SER A 338 13.32 -0.37 -26.22
CA SER A 338 13.29 -1.27 -25.07
C SER A 338 13.20 -0.44 -23.77
N PRO A 339 12.61 -0.95 -22.67
CA PRO A 339 12.58 -0.22 -21.39
C PRO A 339 13.95 0.26 -20.91
N ILE A 340 15.01 -0.52 -21.15
CA ILE A 340 16.39 -0.16 -20.83
C ILE A 340 16.85 1.12 -21.55
N ASP A 341 16.34 1.40 -22.75
CA ASP A 341 16.71 2.57 -23.57
C ASP A 341 16.06 3.88 -23.08
N TYR A 342 15.08 3.82 -22.17
CA TYR A 342 14.38 4.99 -21.62
C TYR A 342 14.37 5.08 -20.08
N GLN A 343 15.24 4.32 -19.40
CA GLN A 343 15.44 4.38 -17.94
C GLN A 343 15.55 5.80 -17.37
N GLU A 344 16.21 6.72 -18.10
CA GLU A 344 16.35 8.12 -17.67
C GLU A 344 15.00 8.81 -17.45
N ALA A 345 14.02 8.59 -18.32
CA ALA A 345 12.67 9.14 -18.17
C ALA A 345 11.86 8.39 -17.09
N ALA A 346 12.04 7.07 -16.98
CA ALA A 346 11.33 6.21 -16.03
C ALA A 346 11.70 6.54 -14.57
N ILE A 347 12.99 6.49 -14.24
CA ILE A 347 13.51 6.74 -12.87
C ILE A 347 13.27 8.21 -12.47
N THR A 348 13.27 9.15 -13.43
CA THR A 348 12.88 10.55 -13.18
C THR A 348 11.40 10.67 -12.77
N ASN A 349 10.51 9.88 -13.37
CA ASN A 349 9.08 9.87 -12.99
C ASN A 349 8.87 9.20 -11.62
N LEU A 350 9.57 8.10 -11.35
CA LEU A 350 9.60 7.43 -10.03
C LEU A 350 10.06 8.38 -8.91
N PHE A 351 11.16 9.10 -9.15
CA PHE A 351 11.71 10.11 -8.23
C PHE A 351 10.73 11.25 -7.96
N TYR A 352 10.11 11.78 -9.02
CA TYR A 352 9.08 12.82 -8.90
C TYR A 352 7.89 12.33 -8.05
N MET A 353 7.33 11.16 -8.34
CA MET A 353 6.18 10.65 -7.61
C MET A 353 6.46 10.35 -6.14
N ASN A 354 7.62 9.77 -5.80
CA ASN A 354 8.01 9.53 -4.41
C ASN A 354 8.13 10.85 -3.63
N ASN A 355 8.75 11.89 -4.22
CA ASN A 355 8.84 13.20 -3.57
C ASN A 355 7.48 13.92 -3.49
N MET A 356 6.61 13.80 -4.50
CA MET A 356 5.25 14.35 -4.44
C MET A 356 4.40 13.68 -3.34
N MET A 357 4.54 12.37 -3.15
CA MET A 357 3.91 11.64 -2.05
C MET A 357 4.44 12.11 -0.70
N HIS A 358 5.77 12.22 -0.54
CA HIS A 358 6.38 12.80 0.66
C HIS A 358 5.80 14.19 0.98
N ASP A 359 5.93 15.13 0.04
CA ASP A 359 5.62 16.54 0.27
C ASP A 359 4.13 16.81 0.52
N ILE A 360 3.22 16.06 -0.14
CA ILE A 360 1.77 16.20 0.05
C ILE A 360 1.33 15.58 1.38
N TRP A 361 1.76 14.35 1.69
CA TRP A 361 1.32 13.67 2.91
C TRP A 361 1.96 14.24 4.18
N PHE A 362 3.13 14.89 4.09
CA PHE A 362 3.68 15.73 5.16
C PHE A 362 2.70 16.82 5.59
N ASN A 363 2.06 17.52 4.66
CA ASN A 363 1.08 18.58 4.95
C ASN A 363 -0.16 18.06 5.70
N TYR A 364 -0.61 16.84 5.41
CA TYR A 364 -1.70 16.17 6.15
C TYR A 364 -1.23 15.51 7.47
N GLY A 365 0.06 15.61 7.79
CA GLY A 365 0.63 15.16 9.06
C GLY A 365 1.13 13.72 9.07
N PHE A 366 1.57 13.18 7.93
CA PHE A 366 2.57 12.12 7.87
C PHE A 366 3.97 12.78 7.81
N ASN A 367 4.43 13.26 8.96
CA ASN A 367 5.67 14.01 9.13
C ASN A 367 6.64 13.33 10.11
N GLU A 368 7.77 13.98 10.37
CA GLU A 368 8.88 13.50 11.21
C GLU A 368 8.44 12.98 12.59
N ARG A 369 7.41 13.56 13.23
CA ARG A 369 6.90 13.07 14.54
C ARG A 369 6.19 11.73 14.44
N SER A 370 5.58 11.47 13.28
CA SER A 370 4.82 10.26 12.94
C SER A 370 5.61 9.27 12.08
N GLY A 371 6.93 9.45 11.99
CA GLY A 371 7.84 8.57 11.25
C GLY A 371 7.55 8.49 9.76
N ASN A 372 7.67 9.62 9.06
CA ASN A 372 7.80 9.62 7.60
C ASN A 372 9.21 9.19 7.16
N PHE A 373 9.50 9.29 5.86
CA PHE A 373 10.71 8.76 5.25
C PHE A 373 11.68 9.90 4.89
N GLN A 374 12.68 10.15 5.72
CA GLN A 374 13.63 11.26 5.56
C GLN A 374 15.08 10.87 5.93
N ALA A 375 16.06 11.31 5.14
CA ALA A 375 17.49 11.15 5.44
C ALA A 375 17.90 11.99 6.66
N THR A 376 17.39 13.23 6.73
CA THR A 376 17.52 14.17 7.83
C THR A 376 16.14 14.68 8.24
N ASN A 377 15.84 14.59 9.53
CA ASN A 377 14.62 15.13 10.14
C ASN A 377 14.93 16.54 10.63
N TYR A 378 14.52 17.56 9.88
CA TYR A 378 14.91 18.96 10.07
C TYR A 378 14.32 19.58 11.36
N THR A 379 13.24 19.02 11.91
CA THR A 379 12.70 19.41 13.22
C THR A 379 13.41 18.74 14.39
N GLY A 380 14.12 17.62 14.13
CA GLY A 380 14.75 16.80 15.16
C GLY A 380 13.80 15.86 15.93
N PHE A 381 12.59 15.63 15.42
CA PHE A 381 11.68 14.59 15.91
C PHE A 381 11.75 13.31 15.03
N GLY A 382 11.27 12.19 15.56
CA GLY A 382 11.36 10.87 14.90
C GLY A 382 12.78 10.33 14.80
N PHE A 383 12.95 9.28 14.00
CA PHE A 383 14.25 8.71 13.63
C PHE A 383 14.42 8.79 12.11
N GLY A 384 15.22 9.76 11.64
CA GLY A 384 15.61 9.83 10.23
C GLY A 384 16.70 8.83 9.84
N ASN A 385 17.31 9.05 8.68
CA ASN A 385 18.09 8.06 7.91
C ASN A 385 17.19 6.94 7.35
N ASP A 386 15.99 7.29 6.88
CA ASP A 386 15.00 6.35 6.38
C ASP A 386 14.25 6.82 5.12
N PHE A 387 14.93 7.62 4.29
CA PHE A 387 14.52 7.90 2.91
C PHE A 387 14.19 6.63 2.11
N VAL A 388 13.25 6.71 1.17
CA VAL A 388 12.86 5.56 0.33
C VAL A 388 13.99 5.16 -0.62
N VAL A 389 14.31 3.88 -0.72
CA VAL A 389 15.07 3.33 -1.86
C VAL A 389 14.05 2.89 -2.91
N ALA A 390 14.04 3.52 -4.07
CA ALA A 390 13.04 3.29 -5.11
C ALA A 390 13.71 2.73 -6.39
N ASP A 391 13.43 1.48 -6.67
CA ASP A 391 14.09 0.66 -7.68
C ASP A 391 13.21 0.55 -8.93
N GLY A 392 13.63 1.23 -10.01
CA GLY A 392 12.95 1.26 -11.29
C GLY A 392 13.40 0.17 -12.24
N GLN A 393 12.45 -0.45 -12.94
CA GLN A 393 12.65 -1.60 -13.83
C GLN A 393 13.33 -2.80 -13.14
N ASP A 394 13.01 -2.97 -11.85
CA ASP A 394 13.62 -3.97 -10.98
C ASP A 394 13.49 -5.40 -11.55
N GLY A 395 14.61 -6.13 -11.59
CA GLY A 395 14.72 -7.44 -12.22
C GLY A 395 14.13 -8.60 -11.41
N SER A 396 13.83 -8.39 -10.12
CA SER A 396 13.36 -9.46 -9.23
C SER A 396 11.90 -9.88 -9.43
N GLY A 397 11.14 -9.19 -10.30
CA GLY A 397 9.74 -9.48 -10.57
C GLY A 397 9.22 -8.98 -11.91
N LEU A 398 7.98 -9.37 -12.25
CA LEU A 398 7.23 -8.91 -13.41
C LEU A 398 5.73 -8.87 -13.09
N ASN A 399 4.98 -7.99 -13.77
CA ASN A 399 3.52 -7.84 -13.66
C ASN A 399 3.02 -7.50 -12.23
N ASN A 400 3.82 -6.76 -11.47
CA ASN A 400 3.58 -6.44 -10.07
C ASN A 400 4.37 -5.17 -9.67
N ALA A 401 4.31 -4.77 -8.40
CA ALA A 401 5.28 -3.92 -7.70
C ALA A 401 5.37 -4.42 -6.23
N ASN A 402 6.18 -3.76 -5.38
CA ASN A 402 6.14 -3.98 -3.93
C ASN A 402 6.64 -2.79 -3.12
N PHE A 403 6.30 -2.78 -1.83
CA PHE A 403 6.88 -1.88 -0.84
C PHE A 403 7.23 -2.60 0.48
N GLY A 404 8.50 -2.54 0.87
CA GLY A 404 9.01 -2.99 2.17
C GLY A 404 9.00 -1.89 3.21
N THR A 405 8.17 -2.02 4.27
CA THR A 405 8.08 -0.99 5.34
C THR A 405 8.72 -1.44 6.64
N PRO A 406 9.90 -0.90 7.03
CA PRO A 406 10.48 -1.10 8.34
C PRO A 406 10.05 -0.03 9.35
N PRO A 407 10.34 -0.22 10.65
CA PRO A 407 10.21 0.82 11.67
C PRO A 407 10.94 2.13 11.33
N ASP A 408 10.51 3.21 11.98
CA ASP A 408 11.15 4.53 12.03
C ASP A 408 12.69 4.43 12.17
N GLY A 409 13.44 5.10 11.30
CA GLY A 409 14.91 5.11 11.31
C GLY A 409 15.61 4.01 10.52
N LEU A 410 14.88 3.27 9.68
CA LEU A 410 15.43 2.32 8.70
C LEU A 410 14.78 2.54 7.33
N ASN A 411 15.56 2.54 6.24
CA ASN A 411 15.07 2.80 4.89
C ASN A 411 14.01 1.77 4.43
N PRO A 412 12.82 2.19 3.97
CA PRO A 412 11.95 1.34 3.17
C PRO A 412 12.51 1.14 1.76
N ARG A 413 12.00 0.12 1.06
CA ARG A 413 12.30 -0.14 -0.35
C ARG A 413 11.00 -0.23 -1.16
N MET A 414 10.98 0.36 -2.35
CA MET A 414 9.91 0.29 -3.34
C MET A 414 10.48 -0.35 -4.61
N GLN A 415 9.89 -1.43 -5.11
CA GLN A 415 10.38 -2.15 -6.30
C GLN A 415 9.33 -2.09 -7.42
N MET A 416 9.68 -1.48 -8.55
CA MET A 416 8.76 -1.16 -9.65
C MET A 416 9.10 -1.95 -10.92
N PHE A 417 8.42 -3.09 -11.11
CA PHE A 417 8.72 -4.05 -12.16
C PHE A 417 8.17 -3.66 -13.55
N LEU A 418 8.64 -4.36 -14.59
CA LEU A 418 8.03 -4.33 -15.92
C LEU A 418 6.79 -5.24 -16.01
N TRP A 419 5.84 -4.87 -16.87
CA TRP A 419 4.57 -5.57 -17.05
C TRP A 419 4.46 -6.13 -18.47
N SER A 420 4.31 -7.45 -18.57
CA SER A 420 4.20 -8.18 -19.84
C SER A 420 2.79 -8.08 -20.43
N THR A 421 2.69 -8.07 -21.76
CA THR A 421 1.39 -8.02 -22.45
C THR A 421 0.46 -9.18 -22.05
N ALA A 422 -0.85 -8.93 -21.99
CA ALA A 422 -1.85 -9.93 -21.63
C ALA A 422 -1.77 -11.21 -22.50
N GLY A 423 -1.23 -12.27 -21.89
CA GLY A 423 -0.76 -13.48 -22.59
C GLY A 423 0.55 -14.01 -22.00
N GLY A 424 1.33 -13.12 -21.35
CA GLY A 424 2.53 -13.43 -20.58
C GLY A 424 3.83 -13.20 -21.34
N ALA A 425 4.93 -13.21 -20.59
CA ALA A 425 6.30 -13.14 -21.08
C ALA A 425 6.70 -14.42 -21.85
N ALA A 426 6.24 -14.54 -23.10
CA ALA A 426 6.43 -15.72 -23.91
C ALA A 426 7.86 -15.82 -24.49
N SER A 427 8.67 -16.73 -23.94
CA SER A 427 9.95 -17.15 -24.52
C SER A 427 9.73 -17.82 -25.88
N GLN A 428 10.49 -17.42 -26.91
CA GLN A 428 10.34 -18.00 -28.25
C GLN A 428 11.17 -19.28 -28.40
N LEU A 429 10.49 -20.41 -28.67
CA LEU A 429 11.09 -21.70 -29.01
C LEU A 429 11.00 -21.92 -30.52
N ASN A 430 12.14 -21.91 -31.21
CA ASN A 430 12.23 -22.36 -32.60
C ASN A 430 12.67 -23.83 -32.66
N ILE A 431 11.91 -24.68 -33.34
CA ILE A 431 12.35 -26.01 -33.75
C ILE A 431 12.90 -25.90 -35.17
N ILE A 432 14.21 -26.07 -35.32
CA ILE A 432 14.95 -25.78 -36.56
C ILE A 432 14.68 -26.84 -37.63
N ASN A 433 14.50 -28.11 -37.23
CA ASN A 433 14.38 -29.24 -38.14
C ASN A 433 13.55 -30.39 -37.55
N GLY A 434 13.03 -31.25 -38.42
CA GLY A 434 12.19 -32.40 -38.07
C GLY A 434 10.73 -32.23 -38.52
N SER A 435 9.86 -33.16 -38.14
CA SER A 435 8.42 -33.10 -38.42
C SER A 435 7.69 -31.94 -37.72
N LEU A 436 8.30 -31.40 -36.66
CA LEU A 436 7.79 -30.29 -35.84
C LEU A 436 8.51 -28.96 -36.11
N ALA A 437 9.18 -28.80 -37.26
CA ALA A 437 9.92 -27.58 -37.56
C ALA A 437 9.00 -26.35 -37.64
N GLY A 438 9.26 -25.33 -36.83
CA GLY A 438 8.39 -24.16 -36.65
C GLY A 438 8.74 -23.34 -35.40
N THR A 439 7.98 -22.25 -35.19
CA THR A 439 8.13 -21.37 -34.02
C THR A 439 6.96 -21.56 -33.05
N TYR A 440 7.27 -21.61 -31.77
CA TYR A 440 6.36 -21.90 -30.66
C TYR A 440 6.66 -20.99 -29.46
N SER A 441 5.74 -20.94 -28.50
CA SER A 441 5.90 -20.20 -27.25
C SER A 441 6.14 -21.16 -26.08
N GLY A 442 7.06 -20.79 -25.20
CA GLY A 442 7.18 -21.28 -23.83
C GLY A 442 7.11 -20.12 -22.83
N VAL A 443 7.22 -20.44 -21.54
CA VAL A 443 7.33 -19.46 -20.44
C VAL A 443 8.62 -19.75 -19.67
N ALA A 444 9.43 -18.74 -19.41
CA ALA A 444 10.68 -18.90 -18.67
C ALA A 444 10.47 -19.41 -17.24
N ALA A 445 11.50 -20.06 -16.69
CA ALA A 445 11.64 -20.25 -15.25
C ALA A 445 11.96 -18.92 -14.54
N ALA A 446 11.59 -18.80 -13.28
CA ALA A 446 12.06 -17.76 -12.37
C ALA A 446 13.34 -18.20 -11.63
N PHE A 447 14.22 -18.92 -12.33
CA PHE A 447 15.50 -19.44 -11.84
C PHE A 447 16.37 -19.95 -12.99
N GLY A 448 17.69 -20.03 -12.77
CA GLY A 448 18.67 -20.37 -13.79
C GLY A 448 19.28 -19.13 -14.47
N GLU A 449 20.01 -19.34 -15.56
CA GLU A 449 20.46 -18.24 -16.42
C GLU A 449 19.25 -17.59 -17.12
N GLU A 450 19.23 -16.27 -17.22
CA GLU A 450 18.17 -15.56 -17.93
C GLU A 450 18.30 -15.70 -19.46
N LEU A 451 17.16 -15.87 -20.12
CA LEU A 451 17.10 -15.92 -21.58
C LEU A 451 16.97 -14.49 -22.14
N SER A 452 17.91 -14.06 -22.98
CA SER A 452 17.80 -12.79 -23.72
C SER A 452 16.93 -12.92 -24.97
N SER A 453 16.11 -11.91 -25.26
CA SER A 453 15.45 -11.75 -26.56
C SER A 453 16.43 -11.59 -27.72
N SER A 454 17.66 -11.13 -27.45
CA SER A 454 18.68 -10.81 -28.45
C SER A 454 19.66 -11.95 -28.75
N SER A 455 19.77 -12.95 -27.87
CA SER A 455 20.70 -14.07 -28.00
C SER A 455 20.09 -15.38 -27.49
N SER A 456 19.88 -16.33 -28.39
CA SER A 456 19.32 -17.64 -28.06
C SER A 456 20.37 -18.63 -27.55
N ILE A 457 20.00 -19.49 -26.60
CA ILE A 457 20.65 -20.80 -26.50
C ILE A 457 20.24 -21.67 -27.69
N SER A 458 21.16 -22.49 -28.19
CA SER A 458 20.91 -23.42 -29.29
C SER A 458 21.53 -24.78 -29.01
N GLY A 459 20.80 -25.85 -29.32
CA GLY A 459 21.25 -27.21 -29.04
C GLY A 459 20.36 -28.28 -29.64
N ALA A 460 20.89 -29.51 -29.65
CA ALA A 460 20.09 -30.70 -29.93
C ALA A 460 19.25 -31.05 -28.70
N LEU A 461 17.97 -31.39 -28.91
CA LEU A 461 17.14 -31.94 -27.84
C LEU A 461 17.61 -33.34 -27.43
N GLN A 462 17.40 -33.65 -26.15
CA GLN A 462 17.60 -34.97 -25.59
C GLN A 462 16.50 -35.30 -24.59
N LEU A 463 15.80 -36.41 -24.82
CA LEU A 463 14.85 -36.96 -23.88
C LEU A 463 15.60 -37.47 -22.64
N VAL A 464 15.20 -37.01 -21.46
CA VAL A 464 15.72 -37.50 -20.17
C VAL A 464 14.98 -38.78 -19.78
N THR A 465 15.67 -39.72 -19.12
CA THR A 465 15.05 -40.95 -18.60
C THR A 465 15.51 -41.29 -17.19
N ASP A 466 14.58 -41.66 -16.30
CA ASP A 466 14.85 -42.15 -14.93
C ASP A 466 14.52 -43.65 -14.76
N THR A 467 14.46 -44.12 -13.51
CA THR A 467 14.36 -45.55 -13.15
C THR A 467 12.97 -46.06 -12.77
N ASP A 468 11.89 -45.25 -12.78
CA ASP A 468 10.57 -45.66 -12.27
C ASP A 468 9.40 -45.43 -13.27
N GLY A 469 8.15 -45.69 -12.83
CA GLY A 469 6.99 -45.99 -13.67
C GLY A 469 6.39 -44.88 -14.55
N ASP A 470 6.85 -43.63 -14.45
CA ASP A 470 6.71 -42.62 -15.51
C ASP A 470 8.12 -42.13 -15.86
N GLU A 471 8.77 -42.89 -16.75
CA GLU A 471 10.23 -42.85 -17.05
C GLU A 471 10.77 -41.45 -17.43
N LEU A 472 9.90 -40.45 -17.61
CA LEU A 472 10.20 -39.09 -18.07
C LEU A 472 9.90 -37.99 -17.04
N ASP A 473 9.33 -38.31 -15.88
CA ASP A 473 9.01 -37.35 -14.79
C ASP A 473 10.29 -36.80 -14.13
N PHE A 474 11.36 -37.58 -14.09
CA PHE A 474 12.69 -37.19 -13.63
C PHE A 474 12.75 -36.75 -12.16
N CYS A 475 12.20 -37.58 -11.28
CA CYS A 475 12.32 -37.44 -9.83
C CYS A 475 13.26 -38.46 -9.15
N ASN A 476 13.89 -39.35 -9.94
CA ASN A 476 14.81 -40.39 -9.44
C ASN A 476 16.21 -40.33 -10.10
N GLU A 477 17.03 -41.37 -9.90
CA GLU A 477 18.41 -41.42 -10.41
C GLU A 477 18.49 -41.49 -11.94
N LEU A 478 19.46 -40.77 -12.50
CA LEU A 478 19.70 -40.62 -13.94
C LEU A 478 20.05 -41.95 -14.64
N ASN A 479 19.19 -42.43 -15.53
CA ASN A 479 19.46 -43.60 -16.35
C ASN A 479 20.35 -43.28 -17.59
N ASN A 480 20.33 -42.04 -18.08
CA ASN A 480 21.03 -41.63 -19.32
C ASN A 480 21.94 -40.37 -19.21
N PRO A 481 22.69 -40.15 -18.10
CA PRO A 481 23.37 -38.87 -17.83
C PRO A 481 24.36 -38.46 -18.93
N SER A 482 25.13 -39.40 -19.46
CA SER A 482 26.14 -39.14 -20.50
C SER A 482 25.57 -38.72 -21.86
N SER A 483 24.24 -38.76 -22.04
CA SER A 483 23.57 -38.29 -23.26
C SER A 483 23.23 -36.80 -23.26
N LEU A 484 23.18 -36.16 -22.08
CA LEU A 484 22.74 -34.76 -21.92
C LEU A 484 23.86 -33.73 -22.13
N ASN A 485 25.11 -34.17 -22.12
CA ASN A 485 26.29 -33.35 -22.31
C ASN A 485 26.25 -32.51 -23.61
N ASN A 486 26.24 -31.17 -23.47
CA ASN A 486 26.05 -30.18 -24.55
C ASN A 486 24.72 -30.35 -25.33
N ARG A 487 23.64 -30.70 -24.63
CA ARG A 487 22.28 -30.79 -25.18
C ARG A 487 21.27 -30.03 -24.33
N ILE A 488 20.09 -29.81 -24.89
CA ILE A 488 18.95 -29.24 -24.15
C ILE A 488 18.05 -30.41 -23.73
N ALA A 489 17.81 -30.52 -22.43
CA ALA A 489 16.98 -31.57 -21.85
C ALA A 489 15.50 -31.34 -22.19
N ILE A 490 14.73 -32.42 -22.40
CA ILE A 490 13.26 -32.36 -22.31
C ILE A 490 12.75 -33.35 -21.25
N ILE A 491 11.92 -32.82 -20.35
CA ILE A 491 11.54 -33.41 -19.06
C ILE A 491 10.01 -33.23 -18.88
N ARG A 492 9.29 -34.19 -18.28
CA ARG A 492 7.89 -33.98 -17.88
C ARG A 492 7.78 -33.27 -16.54
N ARG A 493 6.76 -32.43 -16.38
CA ARG A 493 6.30 -32.00 -15.06
C ARG A 493 5.84 -33.23 -14.27
N GLY A 494 6.44 -33.41 -13.11
CA GLY A 494 6.32 -34.60 -12.28
C GLY A 494 5.82 -34.28 -10.87
N SER A 495 6.14 -35.16 -9.91
CA SER A 495 5.79 -34.98 -8.49
C SER A 495 6.77 -34.11 -7.68
N CYS A 496 8.05 -34.10 -8.07
CA CYS A 496 9.09 -33.25 -7.50
C CYS A 496 9.21 -31.87 -8.19
N GLU A 497 9.92 -30.95 -7.55
CA GLU A 497 10.09 -29.55 -7.96
C GLU A 497 10.84 -29.34 -9.28
N PHE A 498 10.76 -28.12 -9.82
CA PHE A 498 11.39 -27.75 -11.09
C PHE A 498 12.91 -27.55 -10.97
N GLY A 499 13.40 -26.87 -9.92
CA GLY A 499 14.82 -26.66 -9.68
C GLY A 499 15.62 -27.95 -9.66
N PHE A 500 15.16 -28.94 -8.88
CA PHE A 500 15.74 -30.29 -8.86
C PHE A 500 15.90 -30.91 -10.26
N LYS A 501 14.87 -30.85 -11.10
CA LYS A 501 14.89 -31.41 -12.47
C LYS A 501 15.93 -30.72 -13.36
N VAL A 502 15.97 -29.39 -13.34
CA VAL A 502 16.89 -28.63 -14.18
C VAL A 502 18.33 -28.77 -13.66
N LEU A 503 18.53 -28.69 -12.35
CA LEU A 503 19.84 -28.89 -11.71
C LEU A 503 20.39 -30.31 -11.95
N ALA A 504 19.55 -31.34 -11.93
CA ALA A 504 19.96 -32.71 -12.26
C ALA A 504 20.35 -32.86 -13.75
N ALA A 505 19.67 -32.15 -14.66
CA ALA A 505 20.06 -32.10 -16.07
C ALA A 505 21.36 -31.31 -16.29
N GLU A 506 21.56 -30.20 -15.59
CA GLU A 506 22.79 -29.40 -15.59
C GLU A 506 24.00 -30.20 -15.09
N ASN A 507 23.84 -30.94 -13.98
CA ASN A 507 24.87 -31.84 -13.46
C ASN A 507 25.18 -33.03 -14.40
N ALA A 508 24.27 -33.34 -15.34
CA ALA A 508 24.51 -34.27 -16.45
C ALA A 508 25.17 -33.61 -17.69
N GLY A 509 25.40 -32.30 -17.65
CA GLY A 509 26.03 -31.50 -18.70
C GLY A 509 25.07 -30.89 -19.71
N ALA A 510 23.77 -30.79 -19.41
CA ALA A 510 22.83 -30.03 -20.23
C ALA A 510 23.20 -28.54 -20.28
N ILE A 511 22.82 -27.87 -21.36
CA ILE A 511 23.02 -26.42 -21.61
C ILE A 511 21.69 -25.65 -21.65
N GLY A 512 20.65 -26.25 -21.07
CA GLY A 512 19.30 -25.71 -20.95
C GLY A 512 18.26 -26.81 -20.79
N ALA A 513 17.03 -26.47 -20.41
CA ALA A 513 15.95 -27.44 -20.26
C ALA A 513 14.58 -26.95 -20.75
N ILE A 514 13.77 -27.88 -21.27
CA ILE A 514 12.35 -27.73 -21.56
C ILE A 514 11.56 -28.64 -20.63
N VAL A 515 10.64 -28.08 -19.85
CA VAL A 515 9.68 -28.82 -19.04
C VAL A 515 8.33 -28.86 -19.73
N VAL A 516 7.76 -30.05 -19.89
CA VAL A 516 6.43 -30.26 -20.49
C VAL A 516 5.38 -30.19 -19.39
N ASN A 517 4.39 -29.29 -19.52
CA ASN A 517 3.27 -29.24 -18.58
C ASN A 517 2.47 -30.56 -18.64
N ASN A 518 2.06 -31.08 -17.48
CA ASN A 518 1.35 -32.37 -17.36
C ASN A 518 -0.18 -32.23 -17.25
N VAL A 519 -0.69 -31.00 -17.26
CA VAL A 519 -2.10 -30.63 -17.36
C VAL A 519 -2.36 -29.89 -18.68
N PRO A 520 -3.59 -29.91 -19.23
CA PRO A 520 -3.90 -29.27 -20.53
C PRO A 520 -3.94 -27.74 -20.49
N ASP A 521 -3.73 -27.13 -19.32
CA ASP A 521 -3.75 -25.68 -19.10
C ASP A 521 -2.49 -24.98 -19.65
N SER A 522 -2.55 -23.65 -19.71
CA SER A 522 -1.41 -22.81 -20.13
C SER A 522 -0.12 -23.13 -19.37
N PRO A 523 1.06 -22.99 -20.00
CA PRO A 523 2.35 -23.03 -19.31
C PRO A 523 2.40 -21.97 -18.20
N ILE A 524 3.08 -22.30 -17.10
CA ILE A 524 3.28 -21.41 -15.96
C ILE A 524 4.76 -21.05 -15.81
N VAL A 525 5.04 -19.91 -15.16
CA VAL A 525 6.39 -19.60 -14.68
C VAL A 525 6.80 -20.68 -13.69
N MET A 526 7.97 -21.28 -13.90
CA MET A 526 8.48 -22.33 -13.01
C MET A 526 9.19 -21.68 -11.81
N GLY A 527 8.66 -21.91 -10.60
CA GLY A 527 9.32 -21.50 -9.36
C GLY A 527 10.53 -22.38 -9.04
N ALA A 528 11.54 -21.77 -8.40
CA ALA A 528 12.83 -22.39 -8.07
C ALA A 528 12.70 -23.73 -7.33
N GLY A 529 11.92 -23.77 -6.26
CA GLY A 529 12.04 -24.85 -5.26
C GLY A 529 13.36 -24.77 -4.49
N ALA A 530 13.63 -25.77 -3.66
CA ALA A 530 14.73 -25.79 -2.70
C ALA A 530 16.12 -25.69 -3.34
N VAL A 531 16.30 -26.22 -4.56
CA VAL A 531 17.61 -26.21 -5.24
C VAL A 531 17.68 -25.37 -6.51
N GLY A 532 16.59 -24.66 -6.88
CA GLY A 532 16.55 -23.84 -8.10
C GLY A 532 17.61 -22.72 -8.14
N ASN A 533 17.97 -22.17 -6.98
CA ASN A 533 19.02 -21.13 -6.86
C ASN A 533 20.46 -21.67 -7.11
N SER A 534 20.63 -22.99 -7.27
CA SER A 534 21.90 -23.61 -7.69
C SER A 534 21.97 -23.89 -9.19
N VAL A 535 20.90 -23.61 -9.95
CA VAL A 535 20.84 -23.78 -11.41
C VAL A 535 21.56 -22.61 -12.08
N THR A 536 22.42 -22.91 -13.06
CA THR A 536 23.14 -21.91 -13.87
C THR A 536 22.86 -22.02 -15.38
N ILE A 537 21.92 -22.88 -15.80
CA ILE A 537 21.42 -22.99 -17.18
C ILE A 537 19.99 -22.46 -17.32
N PRO A 538 19.56 -21.96 -18.48
CA PRO A 538 18.22 -21.44 -18.67
C PRO A 538 17.19 -22.56 -18.85
N SER A 539 15.93 -22.30 -18.50
CA SER A 539 14.84 -23.25 -18.78
C SER A 539 13.48 -22.61 -19.07
N ILE A 540 12.64 -23.33 -19.83
CA ILE A 540 11.27 -22.93 -20.19
C ILE A 540 10.26 -24.05 -19.91
N MET A 541 9.01 -23.69 -19.60
CA MET A 541 7.87 -24.59 -19.69
C MET A 541 7.16 -24.46 -21.04
N VAL A 542 6.74 -25.59 -21.62
CA VAL A 542 5.87 -25.65 -22.82
C VAL A 542 4.56 -26.37 -22.52
N SER A 543 3.55 -26.15 -23.36
CA SER A 543 2.23 -26.77 -23.20
C SER A 543 2.29 -28.29 -23.38
N GLN A 544 1.37 -29.00 -22.72
CA GLN A 544 1.27 -30.47 -22.80
C GLN A 544 1.22 -30.96 -24.25
N THR A 545 0.36 -30.34 -25.08
CA THR A 545 0.18 -30.73 -26.49
C THR A 545 1.46 -30.59 -27.32
N LEU A 546 2.26 -29.55 -27.09
CA LEU A 546 3.53 -29.35 -27.78
C LEU A 546 4.60 -30.32 -27.26
N GLY A 547 4.77 -30.39 -25.93
CA GLY A 547 5.80 -31.20 -25.31
C GLY A 547 5.64 -32.70 -25.58
N GLU A 548 4.42 -33.24 -25.49
CA GLU A 548 4.15 -34.64 -25.84
C GLU A 548 4.36 -34.92 -27.34
N SER A 549 4.12 -33.95 -28.22
CA SER A 549 4.46 -34.07 -29.63
C SER A 549 5.98 -34.17 -29.84
N ILE A 550 6.76 -33.34 -29.13
CA ILE A 550 8.24 -33.36 -29.18
C ILE A 550 8.78 -34.68 -28.62
N ILE A 551 8.28 -35.14 -27.47
CA ILE A 551 8.64 -36.43 -26.86
C ILE A 551 8.38 -37.57 -27.86
N LEU A 552 7.21 -37.60 -28.50
CA LEU A 552 6.85 -38.61 -29.49
C LEU A 552 7.76 -38.57 -30.73
N ALA A 553 8.16 -37.39 -31.22
CA ALA A 553 9.09 -37.26 -32.34
C ALA A 553 10.49 -37.83 -31.99
N LEU A 554 11.00 -37.50 -30.79
CA LEU A 554 12.28 -38.02 -30.29
C LEU A 554 12.24 -39.54 -30.08
N GLN A 555 11.14 -40.09 -29.54
CA GLN A 555 10.93 -41.53 -29.37
C GLN A 555 10.85 -42.28 -30.72
N ASN A 556 10.35 -41.64 -31.77
CA ASN A 556 10.38 -42.17 -33.15
C ASN A 556 11.76 -42.05 -33.82
N GLY A 557 12.77 -41.50 -33.13
CA GLY A 557 14.15 -41.41 -33.60
C GLY A 557 14.50 -40.13 -34.38
N GLU A 558 13.65 -39.10 -34.35
CA GLU A 558 14.03 -37.80 -34.90
C GLU A 558 15.11 -37.13 -34.04
N ASN A 559 16.00 -36.38 -34.69
CA ASN A 559 17.00 -35.56 -34.02
C ASN A 559 16.62 -34.10 -34.24
N LEU A 560 15.96 -33.49 -33.26
CA LEU A 560 15.49 -32.12 -33.30
C LEU A 560 16.57 -31.18 -32.75
N ASN A 561 16.95 -30.14 -33.50
CA ASN A 561 17.72 -29.01 -32.97
C ASN A 561 16.79 -27.82 -32.76
N ILE A 562 17.08 -27.01 -31.76
CA ILE A 562 16.26 -25.88 -31.34
C ILE A 562 17.09 -24.62 -31.08
N GLU A 563 16.40 -23.48 -31.07
CA GLU A 563 16.83 -22.22 -30.44
C GLU A 563 15.77 -21.81 -29.42
N ILE A 564 16.17 -21.29 -28.26
CA ILE A 564 15.28 -20.65 -27.29
C ILE A 564 15.78 -19.23 -27.06
N PHE A 565 14.89 -18.25 -27.26
CA PHE A 565 15.09 -16.84 -26.93
C PHE A 565 14.27 -16.45 -25.69
N GLY A 566 14.68 -15.36 -25.05
CA GLY A 566 13.92 -14.70 -24.00
C GLY A 566 12.57 -14.15 -24.46
N PRO A 567 11.75 -13.67 -23.51
CA PRO A 567 10.59 -12.85 -23.85
C PRO A 567 11.04 -11.53 -24.50
N ASP A 568 10.31 -11.06 -25.50
CA ASP A 568 10.58 -9.76 -26.12
C ASP A 568 10.03 -8.61 -25.25
N THR A 569 10.91 -8.07 -24.40
CA THR A 569 10.62 -6.99 -23.47
C THR A 569 10.38 -5.63 -24.14
N SER A 570 10.62 -5.48 -25.45
CA SER A 570 10.30 -4.24 -26.18
C SER A 570 8.79 -3.94 -26.26
N SER A 571 7.95 -4.92 -25.89
CA SER A 571 6.50 -4.81 -25.78
C SER A 571 5.99 -4.66 -24.34
N PHE A 572 6.88 -4.61 -23.34
CA PHE A 572 6.48 -4.54 -21.93
C PHE A 572 6.16 -3.09 -21.53
N VAL A 573 5.17 -2.94 -20.65
CA VAL A 573 4.80 -1.66 -20.06
C VAL A 573 5.64 -1.42 -18.81
N ASP A 574 6.24 -0.24 -18.70
CA ASP A 574 7.02 0.15 -17.53
C ASP A 574 6.13 0.82 -16.47
N SER A 575 6.00 0.19 -15.29
CA SER A 575 5.17 0.70 -14.19
C SER A 575 5.71 1.97 -13.54
N ASN A 576 6.96 2.37 -13.84
CA ASN A 576 7.54 3.64 -13.40
C ASN A 576 6.86 4.87 -14.02
N PHE A 577 5.93 4.68 -14.97
CA PHE A 577 5.03 5.71 -15.48
C PHE A 577 3.57 5.56 -15.00
N ASP A 578 3.24 4.57 -14.17
CA ASP A 578 1.91 4.43 -13.57
C ASP A 578 1.89 5.08 -12.17
N ASN A 579 1.46 6.34 -12.13
CA ASN A 579 1.48 7.15 -10.91
C ASN A 579 0.48 6.62 -9.86
N VAL A 580 -0.54 5.83 -10.24
CA VAL A 580 -1.42 5.14 -9.28
C VAL A 580 -0.67 3.99 -8.61
N ILE A 581 0.11 3.19 -9.34
CA ILE A 581 0.91 2.11 -8.73
C ILE A 581 1.99 2.69 -7.81
N ILE A 582 2.75 3.70 -8.22
CA ILE A 582 3.79 4.31 -7.37
C ILE A 582 3.18 4.89 -6.07
N ALA A 583 1.99 5.49 -6.15
CA ALA A 583 1.28 6.00 -4.99
C ALA A 583 0.60 4.89 -4.14
N HIS A 584 0.26 3.75 -4.73
CA HIS A 584 -0.18 2.55 -4.00
C HIS A 584 0.96 2.01 -3.14
N GLU A 585 2.14 1.76 -3.74
CA GLU A 585 3.31 1.27 -3.01
C GLU A 585 3.71 2.21 -1.87
N TYR A 586 3.77 3.53 -2.12
CA TYR A 586 4.05 4.50 -1.05
C TYR A 586 2.94 4.52 0.04
N GLY A 587 1.69 4.20 -0.34
CA GLY A 587 0.55 4.07 0.57
C GLY A 587 0.70 2.93 1.59
N HIS A 588 1.35 1.83 1.22
CA HIS A 588 1.76 0.79 2.18
C HIS A 588 2.73 1.36 3.22
N GLY A 589 3.70 2.16 2.78
CA GLY A 589 4.63 2.86 3.67
C GLY A 589 3.93 3.75 4.71
N ILE A 590 2.99 4.60 4.25
CA ILE A 590 2.21 5.50 5.13
C ILE A 590 1.38 4.68 6.12
N SER A 591 0.60 3.72 5.62
CA SER A 591 -0.34 2.96 6.45
C SER A 591 0.34 2.08 7.50
N ASN A 592 1.48 1.45 7.18
CA ASN A 592 2.28 0.66 8.12
C ASN A 592 3.00 1.52 9.17
N ARG A 593 3.53 2.71 8.81
CA ARG A 593 4.18 3.62 9.78
C ARG A 593 3.19 4.26 10.76
N LEU A 594 1.96 4.55 10.33
CA LEU A 594 0.95 5.18 11.19
C LEU A 594 0.22 4.16 12.09
N THR A 595 -0.13 2.98 11.57
CA THR A 595 -0.94 1.98 12.30
C THR A 595 -0.17 1.39 13.48
N GLY A 596 -0.67 1.56 14.71
CA GLY A 596 0.00 1.05 15.92
C GLY A 596 1.27 1.82 16.33
N GLY A 597 1.66 2.83 15.55
CA GLY A 597 2.77 3.76 15.82
C GLY A 597 4.07 3.43 15.06
N PRO A 598 4.97 4.41 14.86
CA PRO A 598 6.11 4.30 13.93
C PRO A 598 7.11 3.17 14.19
N SER A 599 7.13 2.59 15.40
CA SER A 599 7.98 1.46 15.74
C SER A 599 7.30 0.08 15.59
N ALA A 600 6.07 0.02 15.07
CA ALA A 600 5.20 -1.15 15.10
C ALA A 600 4.60 -1.54 13.72
N VAL A 601 5.42 -1.57 12.68
CA VAL A 601 4.99 -1.77 11.28
C VAL A 601 4.34 -3.12 10.93
N ASN A 602 4.40 -4.15 11.79
CA ASN A 602 3.75 -5.45 11.55
C ASN A 602 2.24 -5.45 11.92
N CYS A 603 1.63 -4.27 11.98
CA CYS A 603 0.26 -4.07 12.46
C CYS A 603 -0.82 -4.18 11.37
N LEU A 604 -0.48 -4.44 10.10
CA LEU A 604 -1.41 -4.67 8.98
C LEU A 604 -1.23 -6.06 8.34
N ASN A 605 -0.71 -7.02 9.11
CA ASN A 605 -0.45 -8.40 8.66
C ASN A 605 -1.58 -9.39 9.04
N ASN A 606 -2.75 -8.88 9.44
CA ASN A 606 -3.87 -9.69 9.92
C ASN A 606 -4.84 -10.06 8.79
N ASP A 607 -5.74 -11.03 9.05
CA ASP A 607 -6.60 -11.59 7.98
C ASP A 607 -7.63 -10.58 7.43
N GLU A 608 -8.13 -9.67 8.27
CA GLU A 608 -9.07 -8.60 7.88
C GLU A 608 -8.38 -7.23 7.62
N GLN A 609 -7.11 -7.24 7.24
CA GLN A 609 -6.32 -6.00 7.12
C GLN A 609 -6.70 -5.13 5.90
N MET A 610 -6.61 -3.80 6.09
CA MET A 610 -7.09 -2.77 5.15
C MET A 610 -5.98 -2.07 4.33
N GLY A 611 -4.72 -2.49 4.49
CA GLY A 611 -3.49 -1.94 3.88
C GLY A 611 -3.59 -1.71 2.37
N GLU A 612 -3.95 -2.76 1.64
CA GLU A 612 -4.27 -2.71 0.19
C GLU A 612 -5.31 -1.64 -0.16
N GLY A 613 -6.32 -1.48 0.71
CA GLY A 613 -7.44 -0.57 0.47
C GLY A 613 -7.11 0.89 0.69
N TRP A 614 -6.32 1.22 1.73
CA TRP A 614 -5.77 2.59 1.83
C TRP A 614 -4.81 2.88 0.68
N SER A 615 -4.03 1.88 0.23
CA SER A 615 -3.04 2.04 -0.83
C SER A 615 -3.69 2.32 -2.19
N ASP A 616 -4.77 1.60 -2.54
CA ASP A 616 -5.59 1.94 -3.72
C ASP A 616 -6.22 3.32 -3.59
N TRP A 617 -6.77 3.66 -2.42
CA TRP A 617 -7.35 4.98 -2.17
C TRP A 617 -6.31 6.11 -2.27
N PHE A 618 -5.08 5.91 -1.79
CA PHE A 618 -3.95 6.84 -1.94
C PHE A 618 -3.68 7.12 -3.43
N GLY A 619 -3.54 6.06 -4.25
CA GLY A 619 -3.33 6.21 -5.69
C GLY A 619 -4.47 6.93 -6.39
N LEU A 620 -5.72 6.56 -6.10
CA LEU A 620 -6.92 7.16 -6.70
C LEU A 620 -7.07 8.65 -6.36
N VAL A 621 -6.97 9.03 -5.08
CA VAL A 621 -7.20 10.42 -4.63
C VAL A 621 -6.11 11.35 -5.15
N MET A 622 -4.86 10.93 -5.17
CA MET A 622 -3.76 11.75 -5.72
C MET A 622 -3.97 12.07 -7.21
N THR A 623 -4.53 11.14 -7.97
CA THR A 623 -4.75 11.27 -9.42
C THR A 623 -6.18 11.69 -9.80
N MET A 624 -6.98 12.14 -8.82
CA MET A 624 -8.37 12.55 -9.01
C MET A 624 -8.49 13.96 -9.62
N THR A 625 -9.50 14.20 -10.44
CA THR A 625 -9.72 15.49 -11.13
C THR A 625 -11.09 16.10 -10.84
N SER A 626 -11.21 17.41 -11.01
CA SER A 626 -12.49 18.14 -10.97
C SER A 626 -13.42 17.86 -12.16
N SER A 627 -13.02 16.97 -13.07
CA SER A 627 -13.84 16.43 -14.15
C SER A 627 -14.23 14.96 -13.96
N ASP A 628 -13.80 14.34 -12.86
CA ASP A 628 -14.22 12.99 -12.49
C ASP A 628 -15.69 13.00 -12.03
N VAL A 629 -16.35 11.85 -12.08
CA VAL A 629 -17.79 11.70 -11.77
C VAL A 629 -17.96 10.43 -10.93
N PRO A 630 -18.68 10.47 -9.78
CA PRO A 630 -18.76 9.37 -8.81
C PRO A 630 -19.15 8.02 -9.43
N GLU A 631 -20.16 8.03 -10.32
CA GLU A 631 -20.78 6.84 -10.88
C GLU A 631 -19.97 6.21 -12.03
N ASN A 632 -19.12 6.99 -12.71
CA ASN A 632 -18.41 6.53 -13.90
C ASN A 632 -17.48 5.34 -13.62
N GLY A 633 -16.88 5.32 -12.43
CA GLY A 633 -15.97 4.28 -11.93
C GLY A 633 -14.53 4.37 -12.45
N ARG A 634 -13.55 4.27 -11.53
CA ARG A 634 -12.11 4.24 -11.85
C ARG A 634 -11.50 2.84 -11.61
N GLY A 635 -10.73 2.36 -12.59
CA GLY A 635 -9.89 1.16 -12.42
C GLY A 635 -8.53 1.52 -11.83
N VAL A 636 -7.74 0.50 -11.47
CA VAL A 636 -6.36 0.64 -10.95
C VAL A 636 -5.38 -0.13 -11.85
N GLY A 637 -4.22 0.46 -12.15
CA GLY A 637 -3.19 -0.15 -13.00
C GLY A 637 -3.61 -0.36 -14.46
N THR A 638 -4.56 0.44 -14.97
CA THR A 638 -5.14 0.23 -16.32
C THR A 638 -4.08 0.33 -17.42
N PHE A 639 -3.10 1.22 -17.27
CA PHE A 639 -1.97 1.34 -18.19
C PHE A 639 -1.05 0.13 -18.14
N ALA A 640 -0.65 -0.30 -16.94
CA ALA A 640 0.25 -1.44 -16.73
C ALA A 640 -0.24 -2.74 -17.43
N ILE A 641 -1.55 -3.00 -17.44
CA ILE A 641 -2.16 -4.13 -18.18
C ILE A 641 -2.71 -3.77 -19.58
N SER A 642 -2.29 -2.64 -20.16
CA SER A 642 -2.65 -2.19 -21.52
C SER A 642 -4.16 -2.04 -21.79
N GLN A 643 -4.94 -1.68 -20.78
CA GLN A 643 -6.36 -1.36 -20.91
C GLN A 643 -6.60 0.12 -21.32
N PRO A 644 -7.77 0.45 -21.89
CA PRO A 644 -8.22 1.84 -21.97
C PRO A 644 -8.40 2.44 -20.57
N THR A 645 -8.42 3.77 -20.48
CA THR A 645 -8.64 4.53 -19.23
C THR A 645 -9.98 4.23 -18.53
N THR A 646 -10.97 3.72 -19.26
CA THR A 646 -12.26 3.26 -18.73
C THR A 646 -12.28 1.77 -18.37
N GLY A 647 -11.13 1.11 -18.40
CA GLY A 647 -10.99 -0.32 -18.11
C GLY A 647 -11.17 -0.67 -16.64
N GLN A 648 -11.38 -1.96 -16.36
CA GLN A 648 -11.53 -2.47 -14.98
C GLN A 648 -10.25 -2.33 -14.16
N GLY A 649 -9.09 -2.42 -14.80
CA GLY A 649 -7.81 -2.53 -14.10
C GLY A 649 -7.61 -3.92 -13.49
N ILE A 650 -6.89 -3.97 -12.37
CA ILE A 650 -6.43 -5.19 -11.67
C ILE A 650 -7.27 -5.59 -10.44
N ARG A 651 -8.44 -4.96 -10.24
CA ARG A 651 -9.30 -5.16 -9.05
C ARG A 651 -10.66 -5.81 -9.43
N PRO A 652 -11.41 -6.38 -8.46
CA PRO A 652 -12.68 -7.07 -8.74
C PRO A 652 -13.72 -6.24 -9.49
N ALA A 653 -13.80 -4.92 -9.23
CA ALA A 653 -14.58 -3.97 -10.01
C ALA A 653 -13.87 -2.60 -10.04
N ARG A 654 -14.50 -1.60 -10.71
CA ARG A 654 -14.00 -0.21 -10.74
C ARG A 654 -14.57 0.57 -9.57
N TYR A 655 -13.75 1.31 -8.83
CA TYR A 655 -14.20 2.11 -7.68
C TYR A 655 -15.21 3.17 -8.11
N SER A 656 -16.45 3.03 -7.64
CA SER A 656 -17.62 3.82 -8.03
C SER A 656 -18.67 3.83 -6.93
N THR A 657 -19.35 4.96 -6.75
CA THR A 657 -20.53 5.07 -5.88
C THR A 657 -21.77 4.46 -6.50
N ASP A 658 -21.72 4.11 -7.79
CA ASP A 658 -22.76 3.32 -8.43
C ASP A 658 -22.61 1.85 -8.00
N PHE A 659 -23.57 1.38 -7.20
CA PHE A 659 -23.68 0.01 -6.68
C PHE A 659 -23.78 -1.10 -7.73
N GLY A 660 -23.63 -0.80 -9.01
CA GLY A 660 -23.42 -1.83 -10.02
C GLY A 660 -22.39 -1.47 -11.11
N VAL A 661 -21.65 -0.38 -10.92
CA VAL A 661 -20.25 -0.38 -11.36
C VAL A 661 -19.38 -1.07 -10.29
N ASN A 662 -19.78 -1.01 -9.01
CA ASN A 662 -19.20 -1.76 -7.92
C ASN A 662 -20.25 -2.12 -6.84
N PRO A 663 -20.74 -3.37 -6.79
CA PRO A 663 -21.75 -3.80 -5.83
C PRO A 663 -21.23 -4.12 -4.43
N ALA A 664 -19.91 -4.04 -4.18
CA ALA A 664 -19.30 -4.67 -3.02
C ALA A 664 -19.79 -4.11 -1.68
N THR A 665 -20.01 -5.01 -0.72
CA THR A 665 -20.35 -4.72 0.69
C THR A 665 -19.46 -5.52 1.64
N TYR A 666 -19.62 -5.33 2.95
CA TYR A 666 -18.77 -5.96 3.95
C TYR A 666 -18.80 -7.49 3.92
N GLU A 667 -19.92 -8.15 3.58
CA GLU A 667 -19.95 -9.62 3.48
C GLU A 667 -19.01 -10.16 2.37
N ASP A 668 -18.64 -9.37 1.35
CA ASP A 668 -17.69 -9.80 0.31
C ASP A 668 -16.26 -10.03 0.83
N SER A 669 -15.84 -9.41 1.94
CA SER A 669 -14.52 -9.68 2.52
C SER A 669 -14.33 -11.14 2.93
N ASN A 670 -15.44 -11.85 3.15
CA ASN A 670 -15.45 -13.25 3.59
C ASN A 670 -15.07 -14.24 2.47
N PHE A 671 -15.12 -13.80 1.21
CA PHE A 671 -15.04 -14.68 0.04
C PHE A 671 -14.01 -14.24 -1.01
N LEU A 672 -13.61 -12.98 -1.02
CA LEU A 672 -12.60 -12.45 -1.92
C LEU A 672 -11.16 -12.86 -1.52
N SER A 673 -10.20 -12.62 -2.42
CA SER A 673 -8.79 -13.01 -2.21
C SER A 673 -8.09 -12.13 -1.18
N GLN A 674 -7.27 -12.74 -0.33
CA GLN A 674 -6.41 -12.03 0.62
C GLN A 674 -5.04 -11.74 -0.03
N PRO A 675 -4.45 -10.54 0.14
CA PRO A 675 -5.02 -9.35 0.78
C PRO A 675 -5.89 -8.48 -0.17
N HIS A 676 -5.61 -8.53 -1.48
CA HIS A 676 -6.09 -7.57 -2.49
C HIS A 676 -7.61 -7.37 -2.56
N GLY A 677 -8.38 -8.44 -2.45
CA GLY A 677 -9.84 -8.43 -2.54
C GLY A 677 -10.50 -7.86 -1.29
N ILE A 678 -9.91 -8.09 -0.11
CA ILE A 678 -10.33 -7.48 1.16
C ILE A 678 -10.04 -5.97 1.09
N GLY A 679 -8.83 -5.59 0.68
CA GLY A 679 -8.48 -4.18 0.44
C GLY A 679 -9.43 -3.47 -0.51
N PHE A 680 -9.86 -4.14 -1.58
CA PHE A 680 -10.84 -3.61 -2.52
C PHE A 680 -12.21 -3.30 -1.87
N VAL A 681 -12.70 -4.10 -0.92
CA VAL A 681 -13.95 -3.79 -0.19
C VAL A 681 -13.77 -2.53 0.67
N TRP A 682 -12.64 -2.40 1.38
CA TRP A 682 -12.33 -1.22 2.18
C TRP A 682 -12.18 0.06 1.32
N ALA A 683 -11.40 -0.03 0.23
CA ALA A 683 -11.23 1.06 -0.72
C ALA A 683 -12.57 1.49 -1.35
N THR A 684 -13.50 0.55 -1.57
CA THR A 684 -14.84 0.84 -2.08
C THR A 684 -15.64 1.72 -1.11
N ALA A 685 -15.68 1.37 0.18
CA ALA A 685 -16.35 2.21 1.18
C ALA A 685 -15.65 3.58 1.37
N LEU A 686 -14.32 3.61 1.30
CA LEU A 686 -13.54 4.85 1.45
C LEU A 686 -13.62 5.77 0.21
N TRP A 687 -13.84 5.21 -0.98
CA TRP A 687 -14.12 5.94 -2.21
C TRP A 687 -15.52 6.57 -2.20
N ASP A 688 -16.53 5.84 -1.74
CA ASP A 688 -17.86 6.42 -1.50
C ASP A 688 -17.79 7.56 -0.47
N LEU A 689 -16.98 7.41 0.58
CA LEU A 689 -16.78 8.47 1.58
C LEU A 689 -16.04 9.68 0.99
N THR A 690 -15.11 9.44 0.07
CA THR A 690 -14.38 10.49 -0.67
C THR A 690 -15.34 11.35 -1.48
N TRP A 691 -16.23 10.74 -2.25
CA TRP A 691 -17.28 11.47 -2.98
C TRP A 691 -18.27 12.14 -2.03
N ALA A 692 -18.69 11.47 -0.95
CA ALA A 692 -19.56 12.08 0.06
C ALA A 692 -18.97 13.37 0.67
N TYR A 693 -17.65 13.42 0.90
CA TYR A 693 -16.95 14.65 1.29
C TYR A 693 -16.91 15.69 0.16
N ILE A 694 -16.62 15.30 -1.08
CA ILE A 694 -16.59 16.19 -2.25
C ILE A 694 -17.95 16.84 -2.51
N ASP A 695 -19.04 16.08 -2.47
CA ASP A 695 -20.39 16.62 -2.72
C ASP A 695 -20.86 17.53 -1.57
N LYS A 696 -20.28 17.40 -0.36
CA LYS A 696 -20.57 18.27 0.79
C LYS A 696 -19.74 19.56 0.78
N TYR A 697 -18.47 19.50 0.37
CA TYR A 697 -17.51 20.62 0.54
C TYR A 697 -16.92 21.16 -0.78
N GLY A 698 -17.26 20.57 -1.92
CA GLY A 698 -16.67 20.83 -3.24
C GLY A 698 -15.36 20.08 -3.47
N PHE A 699 -14.90 19.98 -4.72
CA PHE A 699 -13.54 19.55 -5.05
C PHE A 699 -12.63 20.78 -5.15
N ASP A 700 -11.40 20.68 -4.61
CA ASP A 700 -10.37 21.72 -4.69
C ASP A 700 -9.05 21.12 -5.22
N PRO A 701 -8.51 21.59 -6.36
CA PRO A 701 -7.30 21.04 -6.98
C PRO A 701 -5.99 21.39 -6.24
N ASP A 702 -5.98 22.27 -5.24
CA ASP A 702 -4.77 22.50 -4.43
C ASP A 702 -4.61 21.36 -3.40
N LEU A 703 -3.76 20.37 -3.70
CA LEU A 703 -3.46 19.25 -2.80
C LEU A 703 -2.63 19.63 -1.57
N TYR A 704 -2.11 20.86 -1.48
CA TYR A 704 -1.28 21.31 -0.35
C TYR A 704 -2.03 22.24 0.62
N ASN A 705 -2.90 23.12 0.10
CA ASN A 705 -3.59 24.17 0.86
C ASN A 705 -5.11 24.22 0.61
N GLY A 706 -5.65 23.33 -0.22
CA GLY A 706 -7.06 23.32 -0.60
C GLY A 706 -7.99 23.02 0.58
N THR A 707 -9.23 23.48 0.48
CA THR A 707 -10.22 23.39 1.58
C THR A 707 -11.44 22.51 1.26
N GLY A 708 -11.39 21.83 0.10
CA GLY A 708 -12.44 20.97 -0.43
C GLY A 708 -12.60 19.64 0.30
N GLY A 709 -13.58 18.87 -0.14
CA GLY A 709 -13.90 17.53 0.36
C GLY A 709 -12.74 16.55 0.21
N ASN A 710 -12.06 16.58 -0.93
CA ASN A 710 -10.85 15.78 -1.17
C ASN A 710 -9.77 16.08 -0.10
N ASN A 711 -9.44 17.35 0.17
CA ASN A 711 -8.47 17.69 1.22
C ASN A 711 -8.93 17.25 2.63
N ARG A 712 -10.24 17.24 2.89
CA ARG A 712 -10.81 16.85 4.19
C ARG A 712 -10.75 15.34 4.42
N ILE A 713 -11.10 14.53 3.43
CA ILE A 713 -10.93 13.08 3.53
C ILE A 713 -9.43 12.70 3.57
N MET A 714 -8.55 13.46 2.91
CA MET A 714 -7.10 13.32 3.05
C MET A 714 -6.62 13.52 4.50
N GLN A 715 -7.08 14.58 5.18
CA GLN A 715 -6.79 14.78 6.60
C GLN A 715 -7.41 13.70 7.49
N LEU A 716 -8.67 13.34 7.23
CA LEU A 716 -9.42 12.36 8.02
C LEU A 716 -8.76 10.97 7.99
N VAL A 717 -8.30 10.50 6.82
CA VAL A 717 -7.65 9.18 6.69
C VAL A 717 -6.31 9.16 7.41
N ILE A 718 -5.48 10.19 7.26
CA ILE A 718 -4.19 10.26 7.97
C ILE A 718 -4.38 10.29 9.48
N ASP A 719 -5.37 11.01 10.01
CA ASP A 719 -5.65 11.00 11.45
C ASP A 719 -6.37 9.73 11.93
N GLY A 720 -7.17 9.08 11.09
CA GLY A 720 -7.76 7.76 11.36
C GLY A 720 -6.69 6.65 11.46
N LEU A 721 -5.71 6.63 10.54
CA LEU A 721 -4.56 5.72 10.57
C LEU A 721 -3.74 5.83 11.87
N LYS A 722 -3.64 7.04 12.46
CA LYS A 722 -3.00 7.28 13.77
C LYS A 722 -3.89 6.90 14.97
N LEU A 723 -5.19 6.73 14.77
CA LEU A 723 -6.14 6.42 15.84
C LEU A 723 -6.43 4.93 15.94
N GLN A 724 -6.44 4.21 14.83
CA GLN A 724 -6.75 2.79 14.83
C GLN A 724 -5.73 1.94 15.63
N PRO A 725 -6.19 0.85 16.27
CA PRO A 725 -5.30 -0.11 16.92
C PRO A 725 -4.42 -0.89 15.94
N CYS A 726 -3.41 -1.58 16.49
CA CYS A 726 -2.65 -2.59 15.76
C CYS A 726 -3.52 -3.80 15.36
N GLN A 727 -3.29 -4.40 14.21
CA GLN A 727 -4.15 -5.46 13.64
C GLN A 727 -5.64 -5.06 13.60
N PRO A 728 -6.02 -3.95 12.94
CA PRO A 728 -7.40 -3.49 12.83
C PRO A 728 -8.22 -4.41 11.89
N GLY A 729 -9.52 -4.54 12.18
CA GLY A 729 -10.52 -4.91 11.16
C GLY A 729 -11.32 -3.67 10.74
N PHE A 730 -12.33 -3.85 9.88
CA PHE A 730 -13.00 -2.73 9.22
C PHE A 730 -13.82 -1.86 10.18
N ILE A 731 -14.33 -2.43 11.28
CA ILE A 731 -15.02 -1.66 12.33
C ILE A 731 -14.02 -0.84 13.15
N ASP A 732 -12.84 -1.35 13.48
CA ASP A 732 -11.79 -0.53 14.11
C ASP A 732 -11.37 0.64 13.19
N GLY A 733 -11.27 0.40 11.87
CA GLY A 733 -10.95 1.44 10.88
C GLY A 733 -12.05 2.51 10.77
N ARG A 734 -13.32 2.10 10.66
CA ARG A 734 -14.49 2.99 10.66
C ARG A 734 -14.55 3.83 11.94
N ASP A 735 -14.42 3.21 13.10
CA ASP A 735 -14.52 3.87 14.39
C ASP A 735 -13.34 4.82 14.65
N ALA A 736 -12.17 4.55 14.06
CA ALA A 736 -11.03 5.46 14.05
C ALA A 736 -11.26 6.70 13.15
N LEU A 737 -11.91 6.55 11.99
CA LEU A 737 -12.33 7.68 11.14
C LEU A 737 -13.41 8.53 11.82
N LEU A 738 -14.39 7.90 12.47
CA LEU A 738 -15.39 8.61 13.29
C LEU A 738 -14.72 9.36 14.45
N ALA A 739 -13.72 8.76 15.11
CA ALA A 739 -12.95 9.43 16.15
C ALA A 739 -12.08 10.59 15.62
N ALA A 740 -11.55 10.49 14.39
CA ALA A 740 -10.82 11.57 13.73
C ALA A 740 -11.72 12.78 13.43
N ASP A 741 -12.92 12.58 12.88
CA ASP A 741 -13.89 13.65 12.65
C ASP A 741 -14.33 14.30 13.98
N LEU A 742 -14.62 13.48 15.00
CA LEU A 742 -14.95 13.99 16.33
C LEU A 742 -13.80 14.80 16.96
N ALA A 743 -12.55 14.42 16.69
CA ALA A 743 -11.38 15.15 17.18
C ALA A 743 -11.16 16.48 16.44
N THR A 744 -11.26 16.48 15.11
CA THR A 744 -10.90 17.62 14.24
C THR A 744 -12.05 18.61 14.08
N THR A 745 -13.26 18.14 13.76
CA THR A 745 -14.41 19.01 13.48
C THR A 745 -15.34 19.20 14.67
N GLY A 746 -15.25 18.32 15.68
CA GLY A 746 -16.26 18.20 16.73
C GLY A 746 -17.43 17.28 16.35
N GLY A 747 -17.30 16.51 15.27
CA GLY A 747 -18.27 15.50 14.84
C GLY A 747 -19.28 15.99 13.79
N VAL A 748 -18.88 16.90 12.90
CA VAL A 748 -19.75 17.56 11.90
C VAL A 748 -20.06 16.65 10.70
N ASP A 749 -19.28 15.58 10.51
CA ASP A 749 -19.43 14.63 9.41
C ASP A 749 -19.89 13.22 9.84
N GLN A 750 -19.98 12.93 11.15
CA GLN A 750 -20.43 11.65 11.71
C GLN A 750 -21.62 11.00 10.97
N CYS A 751 -22.67 11.79 10.68
CA CYS A 751 -23.88 11.30 9.98
C CYS A 751 -23.54 10.72 8.61
N MET A 752 -22.74 11.47 7.84
CA MET A 752 -22.34 11.16 6.48
C MET A 752 -21.36 9.98 6.44
N ILE A 753 -20.47 9.91 7.44
CA ILE A 753 -19.56 8.76 7.64
C ILE A 753 -20.40 7.50 7.93
N TRP A 754 -21.36 7.57 8.86
CA TRP A 754 -22.27 6.47 9.17
C TRP A 754 -23.16 6.07 7.99
N GLU A 755 -23.70 7.02 7.24
CA GLU A 755 -24.55 6.78 6.05
C GLU A 755 -23.78 6.02 4.97
N VAL A 756 -22.55 6.41 4.67
CA VAL A 756 -21.70 5.71 3.69
C VAL A 756 -21.30 4.31 4.18
N PHE A 757 -20.80 4.19 5.40
CA PHE A 757 -20.37 2.89 5.92
C PHE A 757 -21.54 1.93 6.09
N ALA A 758 -22.70 2.39 6.58
CA ALA A 758 -23.91 1.57 6.63
C ALA A 758 -24.40 1.15 5.24
N ALA A 759 -24.33 2.02 4.21
CA ALA A 759 -24.69 1.65 2.85
C ALA A 759 -23.82 0.50 2.29
N ARG A 760 -22.57 0.40 2.74
CA ARG A 760 -21.61 -0.66 2.36
C ARG A 760 -21.54 -1.84 3.35
N GLY A 761 -22.53 -2.00 4.24
CA GLY A 761 -22.60 -3.13 5.17
C GLY A 761 -21.79 -2.98 6.46
N LEU A 762 -21.14 -1.82 6.68
CA LEU A 762 -20.39 -1.46 7.90
C LEU A 762 -21.24 -0.61 8.87
N GLY A 763 -22.53 -0.95 9.00
CA GLY A 763 -23.50 -0.29 9.87
C GLY A 763 -23.28 -0.50 11.37
N PHE A 764 -24.16 0.11 12.17
CA PHE A 764 -24.02 0.19 13.63
C PHE A 764 -24.06 -1.17 14.34
N ASN A 765 -24.80 -2.15 13.79
CA ASN A 765 -24.88 -3.51 14.33
C ASN A 765 -24.00 -4.52 13.56
N ALA A 766 -23.12 -4.05 12.67
CA ALA A 766 -22.16 -4.92 11.98
C ALA A 766 -21.24 -5.61 13.00
N VAL A 767 -20.82 -6.83 12.69
CA VAL A 767 -19.95 -7.63 13.57
C VAL A 767 -18.65 -7.89 12.84
N GLN A 768 -17.54 -7.43 13.40
CA GLN A 768 -16.20 -7.67 12.86
C GLN A 768 -15.68 -9.08 13.15
N GLY A 769 -16.18 -9.70 14.23
CA GLY A 769 -15.67 -10.99 14.67
C GLY A 769 -14.22 -10.88 15.17
N SER A 770 -13.32 -11.63 14.55
CA SER A 770 -11.89 -11.65 14.84
C SER A 770 -11.11 -11.05 13.66
N SER A 771 -10.35 -9.97 13.87
CA SER A 771 -9.47 -9.42 12.82
C SER A 771 -8.37 -10.40 12.33
N LEU A 772 -8.23 -11.56 12.99
CA LEU A 772 -7.35 -12.70 12.65
C LEU A 772 -8.12 -13.89 12.01
N ASP A 773 -9.38 -13.69 11.61
CA ASP A 773 -10.18 -14.65 10.85
C ASP A 773 -10.97 -13.84 9.81
N ARG A 774 -10.88 -14.18 8.52
CA ARG A 774 -11.63 -13.49 7.45
C ARG A 774 -12.92 -14.20 7.06
N ALA A 775 -13.56 -14.91 7.98
CA ALA A 775 -14.79 -15.66 7.74
C ALA A 775 -15.85 -15.55 8.85
N ASP A 776 -15.68 -14.63 9.81
CA ASP A 776 -16.63 -14.39 10.90
C ASP A 776 -17.23 -12.96 10.96
N GLN A 777 -16.92 -12.13 9.95
CA GLN A 777 -17.55 -10.82 9.73
C GLN A 777 -19.02 -10.99 9.30
N VAL A 778 -19.89 -10.11 9.80
CA VAL A 778 -21.32 -10.04 9.46
C VAL A 778 -21.71 -8.60 9.17
N GLU A 779 -22.27 -8.36 7.98
CA GLU A 779 -22.69 -7.03 7.55
C GLU A 779 -23.99 -6.55 8.21
N ASP A 780 -24.14 -5.23 8.29
CA ASP A 780 -25.35 -4.54 8.71
C ASP A 780 -25.49 -3.20 7.97
N PHE A 781 -26.73 -2.79 7.71
CA PHE A 781 -27.07 -1.54 7.01
C PHE A 781 -27.80 -0.54 7.91
N SER A 782 -27.81 -0.75 9.24
CA SER A 782 -28.47 0.14 10.18
C SER A 782 -27.60 1.33 10.57
N LEU A 783 -28.24 2.51 10.66
CA LEU A 783 -27.65 3.69 11.30
C LEU A 783 -27.72 3.55 12.83
N PRO A 784 -26.91 4.30 13.59
CA PRO A 784 -27.03 4.36 15.04
C PRO A 784 -28.43 4.81 15.51
N PRO A 785 -28.84 4.46 16.75
CA PRO A 785 -30.05 5.00 17.36
C PRO A 785 -30.07 6.53 17.36
N SER A 786 -31.25 7.14 17.23
CA SER A 786 -31.40 8.61 17.15
C SER A 786 -30.99 9.38 18.42
N ASP A 787 -30.69 8.66 19.51
CA ASP A 787 -30.14 9.17 20.77
C ASP A 787 -28.65 8.80 20.98
N ASP A 788 -27.99 8.22 19.98
CA ASP A 788 -26.55 7.94 20.00
C ASP A 788 -25.72 9.24 19.96
N PRO A 789 -24.66 9.37 20.80
CA PRO A 789 -23.84 10.58 20.83
C PRO A 789 -23.13 10.93 19.52
N SER A 790 -22.81 9.98 18.66
CA SER A 790 -22.22 10.28 17.33
C SER A 790 -23.21 11.01 16.43
N LEU A 791 -24.53 10.77 16.61
CA LEU A 791 -25.57 11.48 15.87
C LEU A 791 -25.98 12.82 16.51
N ALA A 792 -25.30 13.30 17.55
CA ALA A 792 -25.67 14.53 18.26
C ALA A 792 -25.58 15.81 17.39
N ASN A 793 -24.74 15.81 16.34
CA ASN A 793 -24.66 16.89 15.36
C ASN A 793 -25.55 16.64 14.12
N CYS A 794 -26.14 15.44 13.99
CA CYS A 794 -27.11 15.16 12.96
C CYS A 794 -28.37 15.97 13.26
N SER A 795 -28.56 17.02 12.48
CA SER A 795 -29.77 17.82 12.53
C SER A 795 -30.95 16.87 12.32
N SER A 796 -31.83 16.76 13.32
CA SER A 796 -33.07 16.00 13.17
C SER A 796 -33.98 16.76 12.21
N LEU A 797 -33.77 16.48 10.91
CA LEU A 797 -34.40 17.20 9.81
C LEU A 797 -35.92 17.19 10.01
N SER A 798 -36.48 18.39 10.16
CA SER A 798 -37.92 18.56 10.20
C SER A 798 -38.51 18.05 8.88
N ALA A 799 -39.77 17.63 8.91
CA ALA A 799 -40.50 17.17 7.72
C ALA A 799 -40.70 18.25 6.63
N GLU A 800 -40.04 19.39 6.77
CA GLU A 800 -39.99 20.53 5.85
C GLU A 800 -38.91 20.33 4.75
N GLU A 801 -37.92 19.45 4.95
CA GLU A 801 -36.91 19.15 3.91
C GLU A 801 -37.27 17.94 3.03
N PHE A 802 -38.20 17.09 3.48
CA PHE A 802 -38.73 15.96 2.68
C PHE A 802 -39.48 16.41 1.40
N THR A 803 -39.72 17.71 1.24
CA THR A 803 -40.27 18.35 0.03
C THR A 803 -39.21 18.86 -0.96
N ASN A 804 -37.91 18.81 -0.64
CA ASN A 804 -36.87 19.39 -1.51
C ASN A 804 -36.42 18.46 -2.65
N GLY A 805 -36.65 17.15 -2.56
CA GLY A 805 -36.19 16.17 -3.56
C GLY A 805 -36.75 16.35 -4.98
N SER A 806 -37.86 17.10 -5.14
CA SER A 806 -38.46 17.41 -6.45
C SER A 806 -38.33 18.88 -6.87
N LEU A 807 -37.46 19.66 -6.23
CA LEU A 807 -37.09 21.03 -6.66
C LEU A 807 -35.57 21.25 -6.66
N ARG A 808 -35.01 21.49 -7.85
CA ARG A 808 -33.60 21.84 -8.07
C ARG A 808 -33.49 23.23 -8.68
N VAL A 809 -32.54 24.03 -8.21
CA VAL A 809 -32.31 25.39 -8.74
C VAL A 809 -30.84 25.57 -9.09
N TYR A 810 -30.55 26.08 -10.28
CA TYR A 810 -29.18 26.18 -10.81
C TYR A 810 -29.07 27.23 -11.93
N PRO A 811 -27.86 27.75 -12.23
CA PRO A 811 -26.65 27.65 -11.42
C PRO A 811 -26.75 28.57 -10.19
N ASN A 812 -26.30 28.07 -9.04
CA ASN A 812 -26.17 28.82 -7.80
C ASN A 812 -24.73 28.62 -7.28
N PRO A 813 -23.79 29.59 -7.42
CA PRO A 813 -24.02 30.99 -7.81
C PRO A 813 -24.46 31.24 -9.25
N THR A 814 -25.38 32.18 -9.43
CA THR A 814 -25.89 32.67 -10.73
C THR A 814 -25.09 33.88 -11.23
N LYS A 815 -24.97 34.02 -12.56
CA LYS A 815 -24.37 35.19 -13.23
C LYS A 815 -25.37 36.06 -14.01
N THR A 816 -26.33 35.44 -14.70
CA THR A 816 -27.27 36.13 -15.61
C THR A 816 -28.67 35.50 -15.67
N GLU A 817 -28.77 34.19 -15.46
CA GLU A 817 -30.00 33.41 -15.36
C GLU A 817 -29.92 32.45 -14.16
N LEU A 818 -31.08 32.15 -13.59
CA LEU A 818 -31.31 31.14 -12.56
C LEU A 818 -32.52 30.30 -13.02
N GLN A 819 -32.36 28.99 -13.15
CA GLN A 819 -33.39 28.04 -13.55
C GLN A 819 -33.90 27.29 -12.33
N ILE A 820 -35.22 27.14 -12.23
CA ILE A 820 -35.90 26.33 -11.21
C ILE A 820 -36.53 25.15 -11.95
N THR A 821 -36.09 23.93 -11.66
CA THR A 821 -36.56 22.70 -12.31
C THR A 821 -37.23 21.77 -11.30
N SER A 822 -38.37 21.21 -11.69
CA SER A 822 -39.13 20.26 -10.90
C SER A 822 -39.40 18.95 -11.64
N ASN A 823 -39.38 17.86 -10.89
CA ASN A 823 -39.83 16.54 -11.32
C ASN A 823 -41.34 16.33 -11.08
N ASP A 824 -41.95 17.16 -10.23
CA ASP A 824 -43.38 17.16 -9.94
C ASP A 824 -44.12 18.25 -10.74
N ASN A 825 -45.44 18.23 -10.70
CA ASN A 825 -46.29 19.32 -11.19
C ASN A 825 -46.91 20.05 -10.00
N PHE A 826 -46.32 21.19 -9.64
CA PHE A 826 -46.78 22.03 -8.53
C PHE A 826 -47.87 23.04 -8.94
N GLY A 827 -48.29 23.05 -10.21
CA GLY A 827 -49.28 24.01 -10.71
C GLY A 827 -48.77 25.45 -10.67
N GLU A 828 -49.65 26.41 -10.42
CA GLU A 828 -49.30 27.82 -10.41
C GLU A 828 -48.60 28.24 -9.11
N VAL A 829 -47.39 28.78 -9.23
CA VAL A 829 -46.55 29.24 -8.10
C VAL A 829 -46.22 30.73 -8.22
N PHE A 830 -46.12 31.38 -7.07
CA PHE A 830 -45.52 32.71 -6.92
C PHE A 830 -44.05 32.58 -6.57
N ILE A 831 -43.19 33.26 -7.31
CA ILE A 831 -41.74 33.24 -7.09
C ILE A 831 -41.26 34.64 -6.74
N THR A 832 -40.40 34.77 -5.72
CA THR A 832 -39.77 36.04 -5.35
C THR A 832 -38.29 35.86 -4.99
N LEU A 833 -37.45 36.83 -5.38
CA LEU A 833 -36.12 36.99 -4.79
C LEU A 833 -36.13 38.18 -3.83
N ILE A 834 -35.54 37.99 -2.64
CA ILE A 834 -35.49 38.95 -1.54
C ILE A 834 -34.01 39.24 -1.22
N ASP A 835 -33.61 40.50 -1.08
CA ASP A 835 -32.25 40.85 -0.67
C ASP A 835 -32.03 40.72 0.85
N ILE A 836 -30.78 40.77 1.30
CA ILE A 836 -30.39 40.69 2.73
C ILE A 836 -31.03 41.76 3.65
N ASN A 837 -31.71 42.78 3.09
CA ASN A 837 -32.43 43.81 3.85
C ASN A 837 -33.95 43.53 3.88
N GLY A 838 -34.38 42.34 3.47
CA GLY A 838 -35.79 41.94 3.40
C GLY A 838 -36.55 42.56 2.22
N ARG A 839 -35.87 43.13 1.22
CA ARG A 839 -36.53 43.80 0.09
C ARG A 839 -36.72 42.84 -1.07
N ILE A 840 -37.96 42.65 -1.51
CA ILE A 840 -38.27 41.90 -2.73
C ILE A 840 -37.69 42.66 -3.93
N VAL A 841 -36.71 42.04 -4.61
CA VAL A 841 -36.03 42.59 -5.80
C VAL A 841 -36.55 42.00 -7.12
N TYR A 842 -37.16 40.82 -7.07
CA TYR A 842 -37.79 40.16 -8.20
C TYR A 842 -39.09 39.50 -7.74
N ARG A 843 -40.10 39.49 -8.63
CA ARG A 843 -41.32 38.70 -8.46
C ARG A 843 -41.82 38.22 -9.83
N SER A 844 -42.20 36.95 -9.90
CA SER A 844 -42.95 36.38 -11.01
C SER A 844 -44.05 35.43 -10.50
N GLN A 845 -44.87 34.96 -11.44
CA GLN A 845 -45.94 33.99 -11.26
C GLN A 845 -45.91 33.11 -12.51
N GLY A 846 -46.05 31.79 -12.35
CA GLY A 846 -45.96 30.85 -13.48
C GLY A 846 -46.29 29.42 -13.04
N GLU A 847 -46.53 28.54 -14.02
CA GLU A 847 -46.80 27.12 -13.77
C GLU A 847 -45.48 26.35 -13.66
N LEU A 848 -45.28 25.66 -12.53
CA LEU A 848 -44.07 24.87 -12.23
C LEU A 848 -44.31 23.40 -12.56
N PHE A 849 -44.19 23.11 -13.86
CA PHE A 849 -43.96 21.78 -14.42
C PHE A 849 -42.65 21.87 -15.23
N ASN A 850 -41.72 20.93 -15.03
CA ASN A 850 -40.36 21.02 -15.57
C ASN A 850 -39.66 22.32 -15.11
N THR A 851 -39.24 23.20 -16.03
CA THR A 851 -38.27 24.29 -15.76
C THR A 851 -38.81 25.70 -15.98
N ILE A 852 -38.59 26.61 -15.02
CA ILE A 852 -38.82 28.05 -15.09
C ILE A 852 -37.47 28.80 -15.05
N SER A 853 -37.19 29.62 -16.07
CA SER A 853 -36.04 30.55 -16.08
C SER A 853 -36.34 31.92 -15.46
N ILE A 854 -35.43 32.41 -14.62
CA ILE A 854 -35.41 33.76 -14.03
C ILE A 854 -34.17 34.50 -14.53
N ASN A 855 -34.36 35.65 -15.18
CA ASN A 855 -33.24 36.52 -15.55
C ASN A 855 -32.75 37.31 -14.33
N THR A 856 -31.51 37.04 -13.89
CA THR A 856 -30.86 37.68 -12.74
C THR A 856 -29.89 38.80 -13.14
N SER A 857 -29.77 39.11 -14.44
CA SER A 857 -28.78 40.06 -14.99
C SER A 857 -28.95 41.50 -14.50
N SER A 858 -30.13 41.87 -13.99
CA SER A 858 -30.42 43.19 -13.39
C SER A 858 -30.15 43.25 -11.89
N LEU A 859 -29.85 42.10 -11.24
CA LEU A 859 -29.50 42.02 -9.83
C LEU A 859 -28.03 42.36 -9.63
N ARG A 860 -27.72 42.97 -8.48
CA ARG A 860 -26.33 43.29 -8.10
C ARG A 860 -25.65 42.03 -7.57
N PRO A 861 -24.31 41.91 -7.66
CA PRO A 861 -23.59 40.88 -6.93
C PRO A 861 -23.91 40.96 -5.43
N GLY A 862 -24.10 39.80 -4.80
CA GLY A 862 -24.56 39.69 -3.42
C GLY A 862 -25.51 38.51 -3.17
N LEU A 863 -26.04 38.45 -1.96
CA LEU A 863 -26.89 37.35 -1.49
C LEU A 863 -28.39 37.69 -1.59
N TYR A 864 -29.17 36.71 -2.02
CA TYR A 864 -30.62 36.75 -2.12
C TYR A 864 -31.24 35.50 -1.50
N ILE A 865 -32.50 35.58 -1.09
CA ILE A 865 -33.34 34.43 -0.75
C ILE A 865 -34.39 34.29 -1.85
N LEU A 866 -34.45 33.12 -2.47
CA LEU A 866 -35.53 32.69 -3.36
C LEU A 866 -36.63 32.10 -2.50
N ASN A 867 -37.87 32.52 -2.71
CA ASN A 867 -39.06 31.91 -2.14
C ASN A 867 -39.99 31.51 -3.30
N ILE A 868 -40.50 30.29 -3.27
CA ILE A 868 -41.51 29.75 -4.20
C ILE A 868 -42.70 29.31 -3.36
N LYS A 869 -43.91 29.75 -3.71
CA LYS A 869 -45.14 29.40 -2.97
C LYS A 869 -46.32 29.17 -3.92
N GLY A 870 -46.86 27.97 -3.90
CA GLY A 870 -48.11 27.58 -4.58
C GLY A 870 -49.11 26.96 -3.59
N ASP A 871 -50.16 26.31 -4.10
CA ASP A 871 -51.18 25.66 -3.26
C ASP A 871 -50.67 24.38 -2.58
N THR A 872 -49.64 23.72 -3.14
CA THR A 872 -49.07 22.45 -2.66
C THR A 872 -47.57 22.51 -2.34
N VAL A 873 -46.94 23.69 -2.45
CA VAL A 873 -45.49 23.85 -2.26
C VAL A 873 -45.14 25.18 -1.59
N GLU A 874 -44.19 25.13 -0.65
CA GLU A 874 -43.53 26.30 -0.08
C GLU A 874 -42.04 25.98 0.09
N TYR A 875 -41.22 26.53 -0.80
CA TYR A 875 -39.79 26.24 -0.94
C TYR A 875 -38.99 27.54 -0.80
N ASN A 876 -37.86 27.48 -0.08
CA ASN A 876 -37.02 28.66 0.18
C ASN A 876 -35.53 28.29 0.07
N GLU A 877 -34.75 29.08 -0.65
CA GLU A 877 -33.35 28.77 -0.96
C GLU A 877 -32.46 30.02 -0.97
N LYS A 878 -31.17 29.85 -0.65
CA LYS A 878 -30.15 30.89 -0.57
C LYS A 878 -29.44 31.04 -1.92
N ILE A 879 -29.76 32.09 -2.69
CA ILE A 879 -29.16 32.35 -4.01
C ILE A 879 -28.00 33.34 -3.92
N ILE A 880 -26.85 32.96 -4.47
CA ILE A 880 -25.67 33.82 -4.61
C ILE A 880 -25.63 34.40 -6.04
N LYS A 881 -25.55 35.73 -6.17
CA LYS A 881 -25.31 36.42 -7.44
C LYS A 881 -23.87 36.89 -7.50
N ASN A 882 -23.15 36.47 -8.55
CA ASN A 882 -21.80 36.94 -8.89
C ASN A 882 -21.85 38.10 -9.90
#